data_AF-A0A0G2YFV7-F1
#
_entry.id   AF-A0A0G2YFV7-F1
#
_cell.length_a   1.000
_cell.length_b   1.000
_cell.length_c   1.000
_cell.angle_alpha   90.00
_cell.angle_beta   90.00
_cell.angle_gamma   90.00
#
_symmetry.space_group_name_H-M   'P 1'
#
loop_
_entity.id
_entity.type
_entity.pdbx_description
1 polymer ?
#
loop_
_entity_poly.entity_id
_entity_poly.type
_entity_poly.pdbx_seq_one_letter_code
_entity_poly.pdbx_strand_id
1 'polypeptide(L)'
;MWINDRFYFISDHEGIGNIYSVDLYGNDLKKHTSFREFYVRNGNSDGKNIVFQSAGDIYVFNPINDNVDKIIVNVPISGNHKRPDFVDFWNYFTEFRIKEGVLSVTSRGKSFIMDPWEGPAIQIGVKNGVRYKLTKFIDKFTLITVSDESGEERLEIYNIKDGNKNIIDLDLGLIEGVFPSPKGNYIVVTNNRFEIWLINTKDKNSKIIDKAEGIIYQVAWHPSEGMIAYTYPDDYGFQHIKIYEIQSSKQYDVTNLGNNDFSPSFDPNGDFLFYLSTRNLDPVSDQIYFNFGFLKTVKPYYIPLKKGKSLYKSTLFDNETNDVYLNNNLKEKTSVLPIEESNYVKLVAADGKIFLLSYPIRGALSTWLFGGIRSDGILEAYDINLRTKDQWLTNVTDFEIDTENKNLLVRQNKVLRIVSTQNKPDLSSQEPGKKSGIIDMNRVKIFVDPVKEWSQMFREAWRLMRENYWKEDMNGINWSYIYEKYSKLLYKINSRSELSDLIKEMQGELGTSHAYEMGGDYDVEKPYTIGGLGAEFRYSGECYEITRIYEGDPSYVEEKSPLKDPGVDIEEGDCLVSIDGVKLNKTIKPQNLLINKSGEQVILEVRKKDGKILTFSVRTLKDEKYLIYRDWVEKNRRYVHEITNGKVGYVHIPDMGPRGFIEFFKLYPFEVLNYGKVIIDIRYNGGGMVSQLLIEKMLPKRIGKDVPRRGKAYPYPSYSPEKLVLIINEYAGSDGDIFSKAFKSYDLGKIIGTRTWGGVIGINPRYRLVDGTIVTQPQFAFFFEDVGIGVENYGVDPDIEVEISPQDYAHNKDTQLYKAIEIIQEKIKTRSYFPSLSSNSFGASFSLTAPLPVFPLSSYVNDTIFPTFHTFFTFDISTSFSSPLILNFTFVAIILNLRMSLINITIEFRVILYANR
;
A
#
# COMPACT_ATOMS: atom_id res chain seq x y z
N MET A 1 5.16 21.71 31.60
CA MET A 1 4.39 22.31 32.71
C MET A 1 5.23 23.42 33.32
N TRP A 2 4.63 24.51 33.82
CA TRP A 2 5.37 25.64 34.41
C TRP A 2 4.82 25.93 35.81
N ILE A 3 5.69 25.88 36.82
CA ILE A 3 5.36 26.20 38.22
C ILE A 3 6.49 27.06 38.78
N ASN A 4 6.16 28.23 39.33
CA ASN A 4 7.11 29.25 39.79
C ASN A 4 8.18 29.54 38.71
N ASP A 5 9.47 29.45 39.02
CA ASP A 5 10.57 29.77 38.09
C ASP A 5 11.15 28.53 37.38
N ARG A 6 10.34 27.47 37.18
CA ARG A 6 10.80 26.20 36.62
C ARG A 6 9.85 25.58 35.60
N PHE A 7 10.45 24.96 34.58
CA PHE A 7 9.76 24.13 33.61
C PHE A 7 9.88 22.65 33.99
N TYR A 8 8.75 22.01 34.27
CA TYR A 8 8.63 20.58 34.58
C TYR A 8 8.19 19.80 33.35
N PHE A 9 8.80 18.64 33.14
CA PHE A 9 8.55 17.76 31.98
C PHE A 9 8.78 16.29 32.36
N ILE A 10 8.42 15.38 31.47
CA ILE A 10 8.68 13.95 31.61
C ILE A 10 9.84 13.59 30.68
N SER A 11 10.78 12.78 31.16
CA SER A 11 11.90 12.28 30.36
C SER A 11 12.36 10.90 30.85
N ASP A 12 12.96 10.14 29.95
CA ASP A 12 13.45 8.77 30.13
C ASP A 12 14.94 8.63 29.75
N HIS A 13 15.70 9.73 29.72
CA HIS A 13 17.16 9.72 29.47
C HIS A 13 17.97 8.88 30.49
N GLU A 14 17.37 8.54 31.64
CA GLU A 14 17.91 7.58 32.62
C GLU A 14 17.20 6.20 32.55
N GLY A 15 16.57 5.87 31.42
CA GLY A 15 15.94 4.57 31.10
C GLY A 15 14.43 4.47 31.34
N ILE A 16 13.86 5.19 32.31
CA ILE A 16 12.41 5.14 32.61
C ILE A 16 11.84 6.54 32.83
N GLY A 17 10.71 6.81 32.18
CA GLY A 17 9.98 8.08 32.23
C GLY A 17 9.66 8.52 33.65
N ASN A 18 10.27 9.62 34.07
CA ASN A 18 10.09 10.27 35.37
C ASN A 18 9.89 11.78 35.19
N ILE A 19 9.43 12.47 36.24
CA ILE A 19 9.32 13.94 36.24
C ILE A 19 10.69 14.55 36.50
N TYR A 20 11.07 15.47 35.63
CA TYR A 20 12.25 16.33 35.76
C TYR A 20 11.83 17.80 35.68
N SER A 21 12.75 18.70 36.03
CA SER A 21 12.61 20.12 35.76
C SER A 21 13.93 20.82 35.48
N VAL A 22 13.85 21.94 34.79
CA VAL A 22 14.93 22.92 34.58
C VAL A 22 14.46 24.32 35.02
N ASP A 23 15.39 25.25 35.18
CA ASP A 23 15.06 26.68 35.30
C ASP A 23 14.52 27.27 33.98
N LEU A 24 14.13 28.55 33.99
CA LEU A 24 13.58 29.23 32.80
C LEU A 24 14.59 29.38 31.64
N TYR A 25 15.87 29.10 31.87
CA TYR A 25 16.95 29.14 30.87
C TYR A 25 17.40 27.75 30.41
N GLY A 26 16.76 26.67 30.91
CA GLY A 26 17.10 25.29 30.57
C GLY A 26 18.22 24.66 31.42
N ASN A 27 18.68 25.32 32.47
CA ASN A 27 19.76 24.83 33.34
C ASN A 27 19.21 24.18 34.62
N ASP A 28 20.12 23.72 35.50
CA ASP A 28 19.78 23.15 36.82
C ASP A 28 18.78 21.98 36.72
N LEU A 29 19.09 21.00 35.87
CA LEU A 29 18.29 19.79 35.69
C LEU A 29 18.13 19.03 37.02
N LYS A 30 16.88 18.82 37.44
CA LYS A 30 16.51 18.10 38.66
C LYS A 30 15.52 16.99 38.37
N LYS A 31 15.70 15.85 39.05
CA LYS A 31 14.78 14.71 39.05
C LYS A 31 13.88 14.77 40.28
N HIS A 32 12.58 14.56 40.09
CA HIS A 32 11.55 14.69 41.14
C HIS A 32 10.82 13.38 41.46
N THR A 33 10.89 12.38 40.57
CA THR A 33 10.27 11.07 40.81
C THR A 33 11.26 9.94 40.53
N SER A 34 11.02 8.77 41.14
CA SER A 34 11.87 7.58 41.02
C SER A 34 11.06 6.31 40.76
N PHE A 35 10.08 6.38 39.85
CA PHE A 35 9.37 5.21 39.34
C PHE A 35 10.34 4.32 38.56
N ARG A 36 10.30 3.00 38.85
CA ARG A 36 11.21 1.98 38.30
C ARG A 36 10.51 0.84 37.55
N GLU A 37 9.19 0.73 37.70
CA GLU A 37 8.41 -0.32 37.05
C GLU A 37 7.76 0.25 35.79
N PHE A 38 6.85 1.22 35.94
CA PHE A 38 6.09 1.81 34.83
C PHE A 38 6.45 3.28 34.66
N TYR A 39 6.38 3.75 33.42
CA TYR A 39 6.62 5.15 33.08
C TYR A 39 5.61 6.09 33.77
N VAL A 40 6.05 7.31 34.06
CA VAL A 40 5.17 8.46 34.32
C VAL A 40 4.65 8.98 32.98
N ARG A 41 3.34 9.23 32.90
CA ARG A 41 2.66 9.78 31.70
C ARG A 41 1.69 10.90 32.07
N ASN A 42 1.26 11.67 31.06
CA ASN A 42 0.15 12.63 31.13
C ASN A 42 0.26 13.66 32.28
N GLY A 43 1.48 14.13 32.57
CA GLY A 43 1.72 15.17 33.57
C GLY A 43 1.01 16.47 33.22
N ASN A 44 0.14 16.94 34.12
CA ASN A 44 -0.61 18.19 34.00
C ASN A 44 -0.56 18.97 35.33
N SER A 45 -0.85 20.28 35.31
CA SER A 45 -0.66 21.13 36.48
C SER A 45 -1.71 22.23 36.60
N ASP A 46 -2.13 22.50 37.84
CA ASP A 46 -2.94 23.66 38.25
C ASP A 46 -2.10 24.92 38.53
N GLY A 47 -0.80 24.89 38.24
CA GLY A 47 0.18 25.93 38.58
C GLY A 47 0.75 25.81 40.00
N LYS A 48 0.40 24.76 40.75
CA LYS A 48 0.95 24.47 42.10
C LYS A 48 1.46 23.04 42.22
N ASN A 49 0.65 22.07 41.83
CA ASN A 49 0.95 20.64 41.89
C ASN A 49 1.04 20.08 40.46
N ILE A 50 1.58 18.86 40.33
CA ILE A 50 1.56 18.10 39.09
C ILE A 50 0.76 16.81 39.31
N VAL A 51 -0.34 16.65 38.59
CA VAL A 51 -1.08 15.38 38.55
C VAL A 51 -0.60 14.59 37.34
N PHE A 52 -0.35 13.29 37.51
CA PHE A 52 0.14 12.40 36.46
C PHE A 52 -0.37 10.98 36.67
N GLN A 53 -0.17 10.11 35.67
CA GLN A 53 -0.53 8.69 35.76
C GLN A 53 0.71 7.78 35.67
N SER A 54 0.64 6.63 36.31
CA SER A 54 1.56 5.50 36.10
C SER A 54 0.83 4.19 36.39
N ALA A 55 0.97 3.19 35.52
CA ALA A 55 0.30 1.87 35.65
C ALA A 55 -1.24 1.92 35.84
N GLY A 56 -1.92 2.91 35.26
CA GLY A 56 -3.35 3.16 35.45
C GLY A 56 -3.73 3.69 36.84
N ASP A 57 -2.77 4.05 37.68
CA ASP A 57 -2.97 4.77 38.94
C ASP A 57 -2.67 6.26 38.76
N ILE A 58 -3.38 7.12 39.49
CA ILE A 58 -3.20 8.57 39.48
C ILE A 58 -2.35 8.99 40.69
N TYR A 59 -1.41 9.90 40.46
CA TYR A 59 -0.51 10.45 41.47
C TYR A 59 -0.53 11.98 41.42
N VAL A 60 -0.21 12.61 42.55
CA VAL A 60 0.07 14.03 42.65
C VAL A 60 1.47 14.23 43.19
N PHE A 61 2.24 15.08 42.52
CA PHE A 61 3.54 15.59 42.96
C PHE A 61 3.38 17.05 43.40
N ASN A 62 3.86 17.39 44.58
CA ASN A 62 3.91 18.77 45.07
C ASN A 62 5.37 19.26 45.07
N PRO A 63 5.73 20.24 44.21
CA PRO A 63 7.10 20.74 44.11
C PRO A 63 7.60 21.57 45.30
N ILE A 64 6.74 21.93 46.27
CA ILE A 64 7.13 22.74 47.44
C ILE A 64 7.86 21.91 48.50
N ASN A 65 7.42 20.66 48.67
CA ASN A 65 7.93 19.70 49.66
C ASN A 65 8.54 18.44 49.00
N ASP A 66 8.62 18.42 47.66
CA ASP A 66 9.19 17.35 46.83
C ASP A 66 8.57 15.96 47.14
N ASN A 67 7.25 15.93 47.40
CA ASN A 67 6.53 14.69 47.75
C ASN A 67 5.62 14.20 46.63
N VAL A 68 5.44 12.87 46.56
CA VAL A 68 4.56 12.18 45.62
C VAL A 68 3.55 11.35 46.39
N ASP A 69 2.27 11.67 46.25
CA ASP A 69 1.16 10.93 46.87
C ASP A 69 0.32 10.23 45.80
N LYS A 70 -0.13 9.00 46.07
CA LYS A 70 -1.09 8.28 45.22
C LYS A 70 -2.51 8.75 45.53
N ILE A 71 -3.25 9.18 44.51
CA ILE A 71 -4.66 9.52 44.65
C ILE A 71 -5.51 8.23 44.60
N ILE A 72 -6.26 7.97 45.67
CA ILE A 72 -7.19 6.85 45.74
C ILE A 72 -8.53 7.28 45.13
N VAL A 73 -8.82 6.81 43.92
CA VAL A 73 -10.09 7.09 43.21
C VAL A 73 -11.03 5.90 43.35
N ASN A 74 -12.07 6.06 44.19
CA ASN A 74 -13.10 5.05 44.39
C ASN A 74 -14.43 5.54 43.79
N VAL A 75 -14.67 5.24 42.51
CA VAL A 75 -15.91 5.59 41.80
C VAL A 75 -16.59 4.34 41.22
N PRO A 76 -17.94 4.26 41.19
CA PRO A 76 -18.63 3.18 40.50
C PRO A 76 -18.51 3.37 38.98
N ILE A 77 -17.82 2.44 38.31
CA ILE A 77 -17.64 2.43 36.86
C ILE A 77 -18.74 1.58 36.21
N SER A 78 -19.36 2.07 35.13
CA SER A 78 -20.29 1.27 34.33
C SER A 78 -19.51 0.22 33.52
N GLY A 79 -19.76 -1.06 33.80
CA GLY A 79 -19.14 -2.18 33.08
C GLY A 79 -19.64 -2.39 31.64
N ASN A 80 -20.16 -1.35 30.98
CA ASN A 80 -20.87 -1.46 29.69
C ASN A 80 -19.95 -2.00 28.59
N HIS A 81 -18.74 -1.48 28.43
CA HIS A 81 -17.79 -1.97 27.41
C HIS A 81 -17.16 -3.34 27.75
N LYS A 82 -17.36 -3.86 28.98
CA LYS A 82 -17.04 -5.25 29.35
C LYS A 82 -18.17 -6.24 29.08
N ARG A 83 -19.38 -5.75 28.76
CA ARG A 83 -20.55 -6.58 28.58
C ARG A 83 -20.38 -7.47 27.34
N PRO A 84 -20.63 -8.78 27.43
CA PRO A 84 -20.65 -9.65 26.26
C PRO A 84 -21.77 -9.26 25.28
N ASP A 85 -21.47 -9.30 23.99
CA ASP A 85 -22.38 -8.87 22.92
C ASP A 85 -22.18 -9.70 21.62
N PHE A 86 -22.94 -9.40 20.56
CA PHE A 86 -22.82 -10.01 19.24
C PHE A 86 -22.37 -8.99 18.18
N VAL A 87 -21.40 -9.37 17.35
CA VAL A 87 -20.88 -8.51 16.27
C VAL A 87 -21.20 -9.04 14.86
N ASP A 88 -21.13 -8.16 13.86
CA ASP A 88 -21.33 -8.53 12.44
C ASP A 88 -20.25 -9.51 11.96
N PHE A 89 -20.70 -10.62 11.35
CA PHE A 89 -19.82 -11.66 10.82
C PHE A 89 -18.83 -11.11 9.78
N TRP A 90 -19.29 -10.23 8.89
CA TRP A 90 -18.50 -9.81 7.73
C TRP A 90 -17.41 -8.80 8.06
N ASN A 91 -17.56 -8.04 9.14
CA ASN A 91 -16.55 -7.06 9.57
C ASN A 91 -15.23 -7.74 9.99
N TYR A 92 -15.28 -8.99 10.46
CA TYR A 92 -14.13 -9.74 10.98
C TYR A 92 -13.88 -11.07 10.23
N PHE A 93 -14.49 -11.25 9.06
CA PHE A 93 -14.45 -12.48 8.26
C PHE A 93 -13.10 -12.68 7.55
N THR A 94 -12.40 -13.76 7.92
CA THR A 94 -11.04 -14.07 7.42
C THR A 94 -11.03 -15.21 6.41
N GLU A 95 -11.76 -16.31 6.66
CA GLU A 95 -11.57 -17.57 5.93
C GLU A 95 -12.88 -18.32 5.68
N PHE A 96 -12.92 -19.05 4.58
CA PHE A 96 -13.99 -19.98 4.21
C PHE A 96 -13.39 -21.24 3.56
N ARG A 97 -13.95 -22.42 3.80
CA ARG A 97 -13.57 -23.70 3.17
C ARG A 97 -14.79 -24.62 3.02
N ILE A 98 -14.76 -25.51 2.03
CA ILE A 98 -15.82 -26.48 1.77
C ILE A 98 -15.22 -27.87 1.52
N LYS A 99 -15.82 -28.92 2.10
CA LYS A 99 -15.53 -30.33 1.80
C LYS A 99 -16.81 -31.16 1.88
N GLU A 100 -17.07 -31.99 0.88
CA GLU A 100 -18.21 -32.94 0.84
C GLU A 100 -19.58 -32.29 1.21
N GLY A 101 -19.79 -31.06 0.75
CA GLY A 101 -21.00 -30.28 1.00
C GLY A 101 -21.09 -29.57 2.35
N VAL A 102 -20.09 -29.69 3.24
CA VAL A 102 -20.03 -28.99 4.54
C VAL A 102 -19.16 -27.75 4.43
N LEU A 103 -19.61 -26.62 4.99
CA LEU A 103 -18.91 -25.35 5.04
C LEU A 103 -18.18 -25.18 6.38
N SER A 104 -16.97 -24.64 6.34
CA SER A 104 -16.27 -24.03 7.48
C SER A 104 -16.03 -22.55 7.19
N VAL A 105 -16.28 -21.68 8.17
CA VAL A 105 -15.98 -20.23 8.10
C VAL A 105 -15.32 -19.74 9.39
N THR A 106 -14.42 -18.77 9.27
CA THR A 106 -13.74 -18.12 10.41
C THR A 106 -14.04 -16.62 10.41
N SER A 107 -14.50 -16.10 11.54
CA SER A 107 -14.67 -14.66 11.77
C SER A 107 -14.36 -14.32 13.23
N ARG A 108 -13.69 -13.18 13.47
CA ARG A 108 -13.24 -12.73 14.81
C ARG A 108 -12.51 -13.81 15.62
N GLY A 109 -11.59 -14.52 14.95
CA GLY A 109 -10.84 -15.62 15.54
C GLY A 109 -11.68 -16.82 15.99
N LYS A 110 -12.92 -16.97 15.52
CA LYS A 110 -13.82 -18.09 15.86
C LYS A 110 -14.19 -18.84 14.59
N SER A 111 -13.98 -20.16 14.57
CA SER A 111 -14.37 -21.01 13.46
C SER A 111 -15.72 -21.70 13.70
N PHE A 112 -16.52 -21.77 12.66
CA PHE A 112 -17.85 -22.37 12.65
C PHE A 112 -17.97 -23.35 11.49
N ILE A 113 -18.70 -24.45 11.71
CA ILE A 113 -19.17 -25.34 10.65
C ILE A 113 -20.67 -25.22 10.47
N MET A 114 -21.14 -25.47 9.24
CA MET A 114 -22.56 -25.44 8.89
C MET A 114 -22.81 -26.16 7.56
N ASP A 115 -24.03 -26.67 7.38
CA ASP A 115 -24.52 -27.00 6.04
C ASP A 115 -24.87 -25.70 5.28
N PRO A 116 -24.59 -25.58 3.96
CA PRO A 116 -24.76 -24.32 3.22
C PRO A 116 -26.19 -23.78 3.15
N TRP A 117 -27.20 -24.66 3.22
CA TRP A 117 -28.59 -24.30 2.89
C TRP A 117 -29.52 -24.16 4.09
N GLU A 118 -29.33 -24.99 5.12
CA GLU A 118 -30.23 -25.10 6.27
C GLU A 118 -29.47 -25.58 7.51
N GLY A 119 -30.16 -25.71 8.66
CA GLY A 119 -29.55 -26.14 9.91
C GLY A 119 -28.76 -25.05 10.65
N PRO A 120 -28.17 -25.38 11.82
CA PRO A 120 -27.42 -24.44 12.65
C PRO A 120 -26.00 -24.18 12.12
N ALA A 121 -25.42 -23.05 12.52
CA ALA A 121 -23.97 -22.86 12.52
C ALA A 121 -23.42 -23.25 13.91
N ILE A 122 -22.44 -24.14 13.94
CA ILE A 122 -21.86 -24.71 15.16
C ILE A 122 -20.43 -24.21 15.30
N GLN A 123 -20.14 -23.48 16.39
CA GLN A 123 -18.76 -23.07 16.71
C GLN A 123 -17.95 -24.28 17.17
N ILE A 124 -16.71 -24.40 16.69
CA ILE A 124 -15.74 -25.40 17.18
C ILE A 124 -14.85 -24.81 18.27
N GLY A 125 -14.32 -25.66 19.15
CA GLY A 125 -13.37 -25.27 20.19
C GLY A 125 -13.94 -24.40 21.32
N VAL A 126 -13.08 -23.61 21.95
CA VAL A 126 -13.42 -22.73 23.07
C VAL A 126 -14.19 -21.50 22.58
N LYS A 127 -15.23 -21.09 23.32
CA LYS A 127 -16.13 -20.01 22.88
C LYS A 127 -15.46 -18.63 22.78
N ASN A 128 -14.57 -18.29 23.70
CA ASN A 128 -13.93 -16.97 23.85
C ASN A 128 -12.53 -17.07 24.47
N GLY A 129 -11.67 -16.08 24.22
CA GLY A 129 -10.31 -15.99 24.80
C GLY A 129 -9.25 -16.86 24.12
N VAL A 130 -9.60 -17.41 22.95
CA VAL A 130 -8.74 -18.22 22.08
C VAL A 130 -8.98 -17.75 20.65
N ARG A 131 -7.90 -17.63 19.87
CA ARG A 131 -7.98 -17.42 18.42
C ARG A 131 -7.86 -18.75 17.69
N TYR A 132 -8.80 -18.98 16.78
CA TYR A 132 -8.77 -19.98 15.73
C TYR A 132 -8.49 -19.32 14.38
N LYS A 133 -7.55 -19.90 13.61
CA LYS A 133 -7.24 -19.50 12.23
C LYS A 133 -6.86 -20.73 11.38
N LEU A 134 -6.76 -20.54 10.08
CA LEU A 134 -6.36 -21.53 9.07
C LEU A 134 -7.14 -22.85 9.18
N THR A 135 -8.46 -22.77 9.39
CA THR A 135 -9.31 -23.95 9.63
C THR A 135 -9.58 -24.70 8.31
N LYS A 136 -9.18 -25.97 8.25
CA LYS A 136 -9.30 -26.86 7.08
C LYS A 136 -9.98 -28.18 7.46
N PHE A 137 -10.54 -28.87 6.48
CA PHE A 137 -11.05 -30.22 6.63
C PHE A 137 -9.94 -31.26 6.32
N ILE A 138 -9.73 -32.21 7.23
CA ILE A 138 -9.01 -33.46 6.95
C ILE A 138 -9.96 -34.41 6.21
N ASP A 139 -11.17 -34.60 6.76
CA ASP A 139 -12.31 -35.29 6.14
C ASP A 139 -13.61 -34.51 6.44
N LYS A 140 -14.77 -34.98 5.98
CA LYS A 140 -16.07 -34.31 6.21
C LYS A 140 -16.40 -34.00 7.68
N PHE A 141 -15.90 -34.80 8.61
CA PHE A 141 -16.19 -34.71 10.05
C PHE A 141 -14.96 -34.37 10.91
N THR A 142 -13.75 -34.42 10.33
CA THR A 142 -12.51 -34.08 11.03
C THR A 142 -11.91 -32.79 10.48
N LEU A 143 -11.76 -31.79 11.35
CA LEU A 143 -11.17 -30.49 11.06
C LEU A 143 -9.79 -30.39 11.67
N ILE A 144 -8.92 -29.56 11.08
CA ILE A 144 -7.72 -29.03 11.70
C ILE A 144 -7.78 -27.51 11.72
N THR A 145 -7.32 -26.90 12.81
CA THR A 145 -7.26 -25.46 13.00
C THR A 145 -5.98 -25.08 13.76
N VAL A 146 -5.49 -23.87 13.53
CA VAL A 146 -4.45 -23.27 14.38
C VAL A 146 -5.14 -22.58 15.54
N SER A 147 -4.74 -22.95 16.76
CA SER A 147 -5.28 -22.46 18.04
C SER A 147 -4.16 -21.79 18.84
N ASP A 148 -4.47 -20.71 19.56
CA ASP A 148 -3.55 -20.08 20.51
C ASP A 148 -3.94 -20.28 22.00
N GLU A 149 -4.73 -21.32 22.28
CA GLU A 149 -5.23 -21.67 23.63
C GLU A 149 -4.10 -21.92 24.65
N SER A 150 -2.98 -22.50 24.22
CA SER A 150 -1.77 -22.72 25.02
C SER A 150 -1.02 -21.43 25.38
N GLY A 151 -1.32 -20.32 24.71
CA GLY A 151 -0.51 -19.10 24.70
C GLY A 151 0.35 -18.95 23.44
N GLU A 152 0.80 -20.08 22.89
CA GLU A 152 1.49 -20.20 21.61
C GLU A 152 0.59 -20.82 20.54
N GLU A 153 0.91 -20.60 19.26
CA GLU A 153 0.18 -21.21 18.14
C GLU A 153 0.51 -22.69 18.01
N ARG A 154 -0.53 -23.52 17.94
CA ARG A 154 -0.43 -24.98 17.74
C ARG A 154 -1.56 -25.51 16.88
N LEU A 155 -1.42 -26.76 16.44
CA LEU A 155 -2.42 -27.44 15.62
C LEU A 155 -3.37 -28.25 16.50
N GLU A 156 -4.67 -28.01 16.33
CA GLU A 156 -5.73 -28.74 17.00
C GLU A 156 -6.64 -29.42 15.97
N ILE A 157 -6.86 -30.72 16.15
CA ILE A 157 -7.70 -31.56 15.30
C ILE A 157 -9.00 -31.88 16.06
N TYR A 158 -10.13 -31.53 15.47
CA TYR A 158 -11.47 -31.71 16.04
C TYR A 158 -12.28 -32.70 15.22
N ASN A 159 -12.80 -33.75 15.84
CA ASN A 159 -13.84 -34.59 15.26
C ASN A 159 -15.22 -34.10 15.73
N ILE A 160 -16.08 -33.75 14.78
CA ILE A 160 -17.36 -33.08 15.05
C ILE A 160 -18.50 -34.05 15.38
N LYS A 161 -18.30 -35.37 15.24
CA LYS A 161 -19.31 -36.40 15.58
C LYS A 161 -19.30 -36.77 17.05
N ASP A 162 -18.11 -36.92 17.62
CA ASP A 162 -17.90 -37.35 19.01
C ASP A 162 -17.37 -36.21 19.92
N GLY A 163 -16.93 -35.10 19.34
CA GLY A 163 -16.36 -33.95 20.05
C GLY A 163 -14.89 -34.15 20.44
N ASN A 164 -14.22 -35.20 19.97
CA ASN A 164 -12.83 -35.48 20.34
C ASN A 164 -11.87 -34.42 19.78
N LYS A 165 -10.99 -33.93 20.66
CA LYS A 165 -9.90 -32.99 20.35
C LYS A 165 -8.56 -33.69 20.47
N ASN A 166 -7.77 -33.67 19.41
CA ASN A 166 -6.38 -34.11 19.37
C ASN A 166 -5.46 -32.90 19.16
N ILE A 167 -4.30 -32.89 19.81
CA ILE A 167 -3.31 -31.80 19.70
C ILE A 167 -2.06 -32.34 19.00
N ILE A 168 -1.48 -31.53 18.10
CA ILE A 168 -0.11 -31.69 17.60
C ILE A 168 0.68 -30.49 18.13
N ASP A 169 1.46 -30.76 19.17
CA ASP A 169 2.19 -29.77 19.96
C ASP A 169 3.66 -29.77 19.47
N LEU A 170 3.95 -28.86 18.55
CA LEU A 170 5.26 -28.67 17.91
C LEU A 170 5.54 -27.17 17.90
N ASP A 171 6.80 -26.77 18.14
CA ASP A 171 7.22 -25.39 17.89
C ASP A 171 7.28 -25.15 16.38
N LEU A 172 6.25 -24.50 15.86
CA LEU A 172 6.08 -24.17 14.46
C LEU A 172 6.22 -22.66 14.22
N GLY A 173 6.58 -21.85 15.24
CA GLY A 173 6.50 -20.39 15.18
C GLY A 173 5.08 -19.89 14.92
N LEU A 174 4.94 -18.83 14.12
CA LEU A 174 3.65 -18.38 13.62
C LEU A 174 3.28 -19.17 12.36
N ILE A 175 2.14 -19.86 12.42
CA ILE A 175 1.68 -20.70 11.31
C ILE A 175 0.99 -19.84 10.25
N GLU A 176 1.51 -19.93 9.02
CA GLU A 176 1.09 -19.14 7.85
C GLU A 176 0.18 -19.94 6.91
N GLY A 177 0.37 -21.27 6.86
CA GLY A 177 -0.41 -22.16 6.00
C GLY A 177 -0.61 -23.55 6.61
N VAL A 178 -1.80 -24.11 6.37
CA VAL A 178 -2.17 -25.49 6.71
C VAL A 178 -2.85 -26.12 5.50
N PHE A 179 -2.34 -27.28 5.08
CA PHE A 179 -2.71 -27.97 3.84
C PHE A 179 -2.84 -29.49 4.09
N PRO A 180 -4.01 -29.99 4.54
CA PRO A 180 -4.27 -31.42 4.63
C PRO A 180 -4.21 -32.09 3.25
N SER A 181 -3.71 -33.33 3.20
CA SER A 181 -3.71 -34.13 1.98
C SER A 181 -5.14 -34.59 1.61
N PRO A 182 -5.44 -34.83 0.32
CA PRO A 182 -6.80 -35.17 -0.15
C PRO A 182 -7.55 -36.24 0.64
N LYS A 183 -6.86 -37.30 1.08
CA LYS A 183 -7.39 -38.44 1.84
C LYS A 183 -7.05 -38.36 3.34
N GLY A 184 -6.43 -37.27 3.79
CA GLY A 184 -6.19 -36.97 5.21
C GLY A 184 -5.05 -37.72 5.90
N ASN A 185 -4.16 -38.40 5.16
CA ASN A 185 -3.02 -39.14 5.73
C ASN A 185 -1.86 -38.23 6.18
N TYR A 186 -1.73 -37.04 5.58
CA TYR A 186 -0.68 -36.08 5.87
C TYR A 186 -1.24 -34.66 5.97
N ILE A 187 -0.49 -33.79 6.64
CA ILE A 187 -0.69 -32.35 6.65
C ILE A 187 0.64 -31.70 6.28
N VAL A 188 0.60 -30.74 5.37
CA VAL A 188 1.69 -29.78 5.18
C VAL A 188 1.38 -28.50 5.94
N VAL A 189 2.40 -27.95 6.59
CA VAL A 189 2.34 -26.70 7.35
C VAL A 189 3.47 -25.77 6.90
N THR A 190 3.19 -24.47 6.81
CA THR A 190 4.20 -23.45 6.52
C THR A 190 4.14 -22.32 7.56
N ASN A 191 5.26 -21.67 7.82
CA ASN A 191 5.41 -20.72 8.94
C ASN A 191 6.21 -19.44 8.61
N ASN A 192 6.25 -18.51 9.57
CA ASN A 192 7.07 -17.29 9.51
C ASN A 192 8.58 -17.54 9.45
N ARG A 193 9.04 -18.74 9.80
CA ARG A 193 10.46 -19.17 9.76
C ARG A 193 10.89 -19.70 8.39
N PHE A 194 10.03 -19.56 7.38
CA PHE A 194 10.20 -19.96 5.97
C PHE A 194 10.32 -21.48 5.75
N GLU A 195 9.84 -22.27 6.71
CA GLU A 195 9.90 -23.73 6.68
C GLU A 195 8.62 -24.29 6.06
N ILE A 196 8.77 -25.44 5.40
CA ILE A 196 7.66 -26.31 5.03
C ILE A 196 7.82 -27.65 5.76
N TRP A 197 6.82 -27.97 6.58
CA TRP A 197 6.76 -29.15 7.42
C TRP A 197 5.79 -30.17 6.82
N LEU A 198 6.16 -31.45 6.82
CA LEU A 198 5.29 -32.59 6.52
C LEU A 198 5.03 -33.37 7.82
N ILE A 199 3.76 -33.54 8.15
CA ILE A 199 3.30 -34.21 9.37
C ILE A 199 2.35 -35.36 8.99
N ASN A 200 2.61 -36.57 9.50
CA ASN A 200 1.69 -37.70 9.37
C ASN A 200 0.54 -37.57 10.39
N THR A 201 -0.71 -37.73 9.95
CA THR A 201 -1.87 -37.47 10.82
C THR A 201 -2.14 -38.55 11.86
N LYS A 202 -1.62 -39.76 11.67
CA LYS A 202 -1.89 -40.94 12.50
C LYS A 202 -0.86 -41.14 13.60
N ASP A 203 0.42 -41.11 13.27
CA ASP A 203 1.52 -41.34 14.23
C ASP A 203 2.20 -40.04 14.71
N LYS A 204 1.84 -38.89 14.11
CA LYS A 204 2.39 -37.55 14.38
C LYS A 204 3.88 -37.39 14.06
N ASN A 205 4.48 -38.32 13.32
CA ASN A 205 5.84 -38.16 12.80
C ASN A 205 5.88 -36.91 11.90
N SER A 206 6.81 -36.01 12.19
CA SER A 206 6.95 -34.71 11.53
C SER A 206 8.39 -34.48 11.08
N LYS A 207 8.55 -33.80 9.95
CA LYS A 207 9.86 -33.35 9.45
C LYS A 207 9.72 -32.06 8.65
N ILE A 208 10.73 -31.20 8.74
CA ILE A 208 10.95 -30.16 7.72
C ILE A 208 11.35 -30.87 6.42
N ILE A 209 10.72 -30.49 5.31
CA ILE A 209 11.03 -31.04 3.97
C ILE A 209 11.72 -30.05 3.05
N ASP A 210 11.65 -28.76 3.36
CA ASP A 210 12.40 -27.67 2.72
C ASP A 210 12.39 -26.42 3.61
N LYS A 211 13.29 -25.48 3.34
CA LYS A 211 13.31 -24.14 3.93
C LYS A 211 13.74 -23.13 2.87
N ALA A 212 12.96 -22.07 2.70
CA ALA A 212 13.15 -21.05 1.66
C ALA A 212 13.70 -19.73 2.24
N GLU A 213 13.97 -18.76 1.38
CA GLU A 213 14.39 -17.39 1.76
C GLU A 213 13.19 -16.44 2.01
N GLY A 214 11.97 -17.00 2.00
CA GLY A 214 10.73 -16.27 2.24
C GLY A 214 9.54 -17.20 2.52
N ILE A 215 8.38 -16.61 2.85
CA ILE A 215 7.22 -17.38 3.32
C ILE A 215 6.56 -18.16 2.19
N ILE A 216 6.43 -19.47 2.39
CA ILE A 216 5.75 -20.40 1.48
C ILE A 216 4.22 -20.31 1.71
N TYR A 217 3.53 -19.51 0.90
CA TYR A 217 2.08 -19.33 1.02
C TYR A 217 1.24 -20.35 0.24
N GLN A 218 1.81 -21.04 -0.74
CA GLN A 218 1.04 -21.86 -1.69
C GLN A 218 1.60 -23.28 -1.81
N VAL A 219 0.76 -24.25 -1.47
CA VAL A 219 1.02 -25.68 -1.58
C VAL A 219 -0.18 -26.35 -2.26
N ALA A 220 0.09 -27.18 -3.27
CA ALA A 220 -0.87 -28.04 -3.92
C ALA A 220 -0.52 -29.51 -3.64
N TRP A 221 -1.53 -30.31 -3.33
CA TRP A 221 -1.40 -31.76 -3.21
C TRP A 221 -1.74 -32.45 -4.52
N HIS A 222 -0.91 -33.39 -4.93
CA HIS A 222 -1.26 -34.30 -6.03
C HIS A 222 -2.38 -35.26 -5.57
N PRO A 223 -3.36 -35.61 -6.42
CA PRO A 223 -4.51 -36.45 -6.01
C PRO A 223 -4.15 -37.81 -5.40
N SER A 224 -2.99 -38.37 -5.75
CA SER A 224 -2.49 -39.63 -5.16
C SER A 224 -1.98 -39.51 -3.71
N GLU A 225 -1.70 -38.29 -3.23
CA GLU A 225 -0.94 -37.96 -2.01
C GLU A 225 0.55 -38.33 -2.04
N GLY A 226 1.09 -38.84 -3.15
CA GLY A 226 2.51 -39.23 -3.24
C GLY A 226 3.49 -38.06 -3.36
N MET A 227 3.00 -36.89 -3.77
CA MET A 227 3.80 -35.70 -4.01
C MET A 227 3.02 -34.41 -3.73
N ILE A 228 3.75 -33.33 -3.52
CA ILE A 228 3.23 -31.97 -3.37
C ILE A 228 4.00 -31.02 -4.29
N ALA A 229 3.34 -29.98 -4.79
CA ALA A 229 3.97 -28.85 -5.45
C ALA A 229 3.83 -27.61 -4.57
N TYR A 230 4.86 -26.77 -4.50
CA TYR A 230 4.84 -25.55 -3.69
C TYR A 230 5.67 -24.45 -4.35
N THR A 231 5.33 -23.21 -4.02
CA THR A 231 6.14 -22.04 -4.35
C THR A 231 7.34 -21.97 -3.42
N TYR A 232 8.54 -21.83 -3.96
CA TYR A 232 9.77 -21.63 -3.20
C TYR A 232 10.28 -20.19 -3.46
N PRO A 233 10.17 -19.28 -2.48
CA PRO A 233 10.81 -17.97 -2.55
C PRO A 233 12.34 -18.07 -2.54
N ASP A 234 12.95 -17.58 -3.60
CA ASP A 234 14.40 -17.66 -3.84
C ASP A 234 15.15 -16.46 -3.24
N ASP A 235 14.58 -15.27 -3.43
CA ASP A 235 15.15 -13.97 -3.06
C ASP A 235 14.03 -12.90 -3.18
N TYR A 236 14.34 -11.64 -2.89
CA TYR A 236 13.41 -10.52 -2.95
C TYR A 236 12.72 -10.39 -4.32
N GLY A 237 11.43 -10.75 -4.36
CA GLY A 237 10.58 -10.66 -5.56
C GLY A 237 10.65 -11.86 -6.52
N PHE A 238 11.46 -12.88 -6.21
CA PHE A 238 11.62 -14.08 -7.04
C PHE A 238 11.16 -15.34 -6.31
N GLN A 239 10.43 -16.19 -7.03
CA GLN A 239 10.02 -17.51 -6.57
C GLN A 239 9.82 -18.44 -7.76
N HIS A 240 10.21 -19.69 -7.60
CA HIS A 240 9.97 -20.77 -8.55
C HIS A 240 9.08 -21.85 -7.94
N ILE A 241 8.69 -22.85 -8.71
CA ILE A 241 7.88 -23.97 -8.20
C ILE A 241 8.79 -25.19 -8.02
N LYS A 242 8.60 -25.90 -6.91
CA LYS A 242 9.26 -27.18 -6.61
C LYS A 242 8.21 -28.27 -6.39
N ILE A 243 8.54 -29.51 -6.73
CA ILE A 243 7.81 -30.72 -6.31
C ILE A 243 8.64 -31.47 -5.27
N TYR A 244 7.98 -31.96 -4.23
CA TYR A 244 8.55 -32.93 -3.29
C TYR A 244 7.80 -34.27 -3.40
N GLU A 245 8.54 -35.36 -3.63
CA GLU A 245 8.03 -36.73 -3.65
C GLU A 245 8.24 -37.40 -2.29
N ILE A 246 7.17 -37.80 -1.63
CA ILE A 246 7.20 -38.20 -0.21
C ILE A 246 7.94 -39.53 0.01
N GLN A 247 7.71 -40.52 -0.87
CA GLN A 247 8.29 -41.86 -0.71
C GLN A 247 9.82 -41.88 -0.89
N SER A 248 10.33 -41.16 -1.89
CA SER A 248 11.77 -41.06 -2.16
C SER A 248 12.45 -39.94 -1.35
N SER A 249 11.65 -39.04 -0.77
CA SER A 249 12.09 -37.78 -0.15
C SER A 249 12.93 -36.88 -1.09
N LYS A 250 12.69 -36.95 -2.40
CA LYS A 250 13.36 -36.13 -3.41
C LYS A 250 12.60 -34.84 -3.70
N GLN A 251 13.35 -33.78 -4.00
CA GLN A 251 12.86 -32.52 -4.53
C GLN A 251 13.18 -32.41 -6.03
N TYR A 252 12.35 -31.68 -6.77
CA TYR A 252 12.53 -31.39 -8.19
C TYR A 252 12.10 -29.96 -8.51
N ASP A 253 12.97 -29.19 -9.18
CA ASP A 253 12.63 -27.84 -9.65
C ASP A 253 11.70 -27.96 -10.87
N VAL A 254 10.50 -27.43 -10.75
CA VAL A 254 9.46 -27.42 -11.78
C VAL A 254 9.71 -26.28 -12.77
N THR A 255 10.25 -25.16 -12.31
CA THR A 255 10.53 -23.97 -13.14
C THR A 255 11.94 -23.42 -12.88
N ASN A 256 12.42 -22.53 -13.75
CA ASN A 256 13.73 -21.90 -13.60
C ASN A 256 13.69 -20.71 -12.62
N LEU A 257 14.76 -20.55 -11.84
CA LEU A 257 15.02 -19.42 -10.93
C LEU A 257 14.90 -18.03 -11.62
N GLY A 258 14.87 -16.97 -10.80
CA GLY A 258 14.95 -15.57 -11.27
C GLY A 258 13.68 -15.05 -11.95
N ASN A 259 12.52 -15.63 -11.62
CA ASN A 259 11.20 -15.22 -12.11
C ASN A 259 10.19 -15.30 -10.95
N ASN A 260 8.91 -15.04 -11.19
CA ASN A 260 7.83 -15.22 -10.21
C ASN A 260 6.81 -16.20 -10.78
N ASP A 261 6.93 -17.47 -10.39
CA ASP A 261 6.04 -18.58 -10.74
C ASP A 261 5.22 -19.00 -9.50
N PHE A 262 3.90 -19.02 -9.60
CA PHE A 262 3.00 -19.11 -8.45
C PHE A 262 1.66 -19.81 -8.77
N SER A 263 0.82 -19.99 -7.76
CA SER A 263 -0.49 -20.67 -7.83
C SER A 263 -0.45 -22.07 -8.46
N PRO A 264 0.40 -23.00 -7.97
CA PRO A 264 0.39 -24.39 -8.45
C PRO A 264 -0.98 -25.05 -8.23
N SER A 265 -1.45 -25.80 -9.23
CA SER A 265 -2.64 -26.65 -9.17
C SER A 265 -2.42 -27.91 -10.01
N PHE A 266 -2.50 -29.08 -9.39
CA PHE A 266 -2.64 -30.32 -10.17
C PHE A 266 -4.04 -30.37 -10.81
N ASP A 267 -4.18 -31.11 -11.91
CA ASP A 267 -5.50 -31.51 -12.41
C ASP A 267 -6.07 -32.68 -11.58
N PRO A 268 -7.40 -32.95 -11.65
CA PRO A 268 -8.01 -34.03 -10.88
C PRO A 268 -7.44 -35.44 -11.12
N ASN A 269 -6.80 -35.70 -12.28
CA ASN A 269 -6.19 -36.99 -12.59
C ASN A 269 -4.71 -37.10 -12.17
N GLY A 270 -4.06 -35.97 -11.83
CA GLY A 270 -2.62 -35.93 -11.56
C GLY A 270 -1.75 -36.15 -12.81
N ASP A 271 -2.27 -35.83 -13.98
CA ASP A 271 -1.58 -35.89 -15.26
C ASP A 271 -0.76 -34.63 -15.54
N PHE A 272 -1.21 -33.48 -15.03
CA PHE A 272 -0.61 -32.17 -15.27
C PHE A 272 -0.50 -31.33 -13.99
N LEU A 273 0.57 -30.53 -13.91
CA LEU A 273 0.69 -29.42 -12.96
C LEU A 273 0.52 -28.10 -13.73
N PHE A 274 -0.49 -27.32 -13.36
CA PHE A 274 -0.75 -25.97 -13.85
C PHE A 274 -0.21 -24.93 -12.88
N TYR A 275 0.13 -23.74 -13.38
CA TYR A 275 0.58 -22.61 -12.57
C TYR A 275 0.46 -21.28 -13.31
N LEU A 276 0.71 -20.17 -12.62
CA LEU A 276 0.78 -18.80 -13.15
C LEU A 276 2.23 -18.31 -13.15
N SER A 277 2.60 -17.46 -14.12
CA SER A 277 3.96 -16.92 -14.20
C SER A 277 4.00 -15.53 -14.80
N THR A 278 4.86 -14.65 -14.27
CA THR A 278 5.09 -13.27 -14.76
C THR A 278 6.02 -13.18 -15.98
N ARG A 279 6.27 -14.29 -16.69
CA ARG A 279 7.25 -14.40 -17.80
C ARG A 279 6.81 -13.70 -19.10
N ASN A 280 5.57 -13.23 -19.23
CA ASN A 280 5.09 -12.52 -20.43
C ASN A 280 5.42 -11.03 -20.34
N LEU A 281 6.64 -10.64 -20.72
CA LEU A 281 7.09 -9.25 -20.64
C LEU A 281 6.66 -8.44 -21.88
N ASP A 282 5.61 -7.63 -21.73
CA ASP A 282 5.16 -6.65 -22.73
C ASP A 282 5.07 -5.24 -22.09
N PRO A 283 5.94 -4.28 -22.47
CA PRO A 283 6.04 -2.98 -21.80
C PRO A 283 5.01 -1.96 -22.32
N VAL A 284 4.34 -1.28 -21.39
CA VAL A 284 3.42 -0.18 -21.67
C VAL A 284 4.10 1.16 -21.37
N SER A 285 3.98 2.14 -22.27
CA SER A 285 4.48 3.50 -22.04
C SER A 285 3.68 4.18 -20.94
N ASP A 286 4.40 4.80 -19.99
CA ASP A 286 3.82 5.79 -19.10
C ASP A 286 3.28 6.99 -19.92
N GLN A 287 2.24 7.65 -19.40
CA GLN A 287 1.49 8.71 -20.08
C GLN A 287 1.85 10.12 -19.61
N ILE A 288 2.64 10.25 -18.54
CA ILE A 288 3.02 11.50 -17.88
C ILE A 288 4.53 11.74 -18.01
N TYR A 289 5.33 10.68 -17.88
CA TYR A 289 6.79 10.74 -17.85
C TYR A 289 7.40 9.79 -18.88
N PHE A 290 8.62 10.05 -19.35
CA PHE A 290 9.32 9.11 -20.23
C PHE A 290 9.78 7.88 -19.42
N ASN A 291 8.93 6.86 -19.38
CA ASN A 291 9.18 5.57 -18.74
C ASN A 291 8.34 4.47 -19.40
N PHE A 292 8.73 3.20 -19.18
CA PHE A 292 7.91 2.04 -19.49
C PHE A 292 7.66 1.21 -18.23
N GLY A 293 6.52 0.52 -18.18
CA GLY A 293 6.17 -0.39 -17.09
C GLY A 293 5.42 -1.61 -17.59
N PHE A 294 5.59 -2.74 -16.90
CA PHE A 294 4.94 -4.00 -17.27
C PHE A 294 3.61 -4.15 -16.50
N LEU A 295 2.49 -3.75 -17.13
CA LEU A 295 1.19 -3.66 -16.45
C LEU A 295 0.33 -4.94 -16.52
N LYS A 296 0.69 -5.89 -17.39
CA LYS A 296 0.10 -7.23 -17.52
C LYS A 296 1.20 -8.22 -17.87
N THR A 297 1.64 -9.03 -16.91
CA THR A 297 2.75 -9.99 -17.13
C THR A 297 2.36 -11.45 -16.95
N VAL A 298 1.16 -11.72 -16.42
CA VAL A 298 0.80 -13.07 -15.99
C VAL A 298 0.15 -13.84 -17.13
N LYS A 299 0.74 -14.99 -17.46
CA LYS A 299 0.09 -16.05 -18.24
C LYS A 299 0.02 -17.37 -17.45
N PRO A 300 -0.98 -18.23 -17.73
CA PRO A 300 -1.06 -19.56 -17.18
C PRO A 300 -0.22 -20.57 -18.01
N TYR A 301 0.46 -21.46 -17.30
CA TYR A 301 1.39 -22.46 -17.83
C TYR A 301 0.98 -23.86 -17.32
N TYR A 302 1.51 -24.89 -17.97
CA TYR A 302 1.34 -26.28 -17.56
C TYR A 302 2.59 -27.12 -17.83
N ILE A 303 2.74 -28.21 -17.08
CA ILE A 303 3.76 -29.25 -17.24
C ILE A 303 3.10 -30.63 -17.18
N PRO A 304 3.34 -31.54 -18.15
CA PRO A 304 2.90 -32.92 -18.07
C PRO A 304 3.75 -33.72 -17.08
N LEU A 305 3.09 -34.47 -16.19
CA LEU A 305 3.73 -35.31 -15.16
C LEU A 305 3.81 -36.78 -15.58
N LYS A 306 3.31 -37.14 -16.76
CA LYS A 306 3.40 -38.50 -17.34
C LYS A 306 4.02 -38.45 -18.74
N LYS A 307 4.86 -39.43 -19.06
CA LYS A 307 5.58 -39.48 -20.35
C LYS A 307 4.60 -39.58 -21.52
N GLY A 308 4.75 -38.67 -22.48
CA GLY A 308 3.96 -38.61 -23.71
C GLY A 308 2.67 -37.78 -23.63
N LYS A 309 2.21 -37.39 -22.43
CA LYS A 309 0.99 -36.59 -22.28
C LYS A 309 1.18 -35.15 -22.76
N SER A 310 0.14 -34.61 -23.41
CA SER A 310 0.09 -33.21 -23.86
C SER A 310 -1.36 -32.73 -23.98
N LEU A 311 -1.64 -31.46 -23.64
CA LEU A 311 -2.95 -30.83 -23.87
C LEU A 311 -3.22 -30.54 -25.36
N TYR A 312 -2.16 -30.54 -26.19
CA TYR A 312 -2.25 -30.32 -27.64
C TYR A 312 -2.03 -31.62 -28.43
N LYS A 313 -2.49 -32.75 -27.89
CA LYS A 313 -2.36 -34.08 -28.53
C LYS A 313 -2.95 -34.09 -29.94
N SER A 314 -2.24 -34.71 -30.87
CA SER A 314 -2.80 -35.12 -32.16
C SER A 314 -3.52 -36.45 -31.98
N THR A 315 -4.80 -36.53 -32.39
CA THR A 315 -5.58 -37.78 -32.38
C THR A 315 -5.04 -38.84 -33.34
N LEU A 316 -4.06 -38.50 -34.18
CA LEU A 316 -3.44 -39.39 -35.18
C LEU A 316 -2.21 -40.15 -34.66
N PHE A 317 -1.60 -39.70 -33.56
CA PHE A 317 -0.36 -40.29 -33.03
C PHE A 317 -0.42 -40.36 -31.50
N ASP A 318 -0.51 -41.57 -30.95
CA ASP A 318 -0.56 -41.81 -29.51
C ASP A 318 0.57 -42.72 -29.06
N ASN A 319 1.44 -42.20 -28.18
CA ASN A 319 2.52 -42.91 -27.52
C ASN A 319 2.53 -42.58 -26.01
N GLU A 320 1.36 -42.28 -25.43
CA GLU A 320 1.25 -42.03 -23.98
C GLU A 320 1.54 -43.29 -23.15
N THR A 321 2.13 -43.06 -21.98
CA THR A 321 2.34 -44.11 -20.98
C THR A 321 1.89 -43.61 -19.60
N ASN A 322 1.66 -44.53 -18.67
CA ASN A 322 1.37 -44.18 -17.27
C ASN A 322 2.65 -43.89 -16.44
N ASP A 323 3.82 -43.90 -17.07
CA ASP A 323 5.10 -43.60 -16.41
C ASP A 323 5.13 -42.14 -15.93
N VAL A 324 5.27 -41.97 -14.61
CA VAL A 324 5.51 -40.66 -14.00
C VAL A 324 6.86 -40.09 -14.47
N TYR A 325 6.86 -38.84 -14.89
CA TYR A 325 8.02 -38.10 -15.37
C TYR A 325 8.47 -37.08 -14.31
N LEU A 326 9.16 -37.56 -13.26
CA LEU A 326 9.83 -36.72 -12.26
C LEU A 326 11.34 -36.93 -12.33
N ASN A 327 12.05 -35.94 -12.86
CA ASN A 327 13.51 -35.88 -12.96
C ASN A 327 13.97 -34.42 -13.10
N ASN A 328 15.28 -34.19 -13.08
CA ASN A 328 15.89 -32.86 -13.02
C ASN A 328 15.65 -32.01 -14.30
N ASN A 329 15.12 -32.59 -15.37
CA ASN A 329 14.77 -31.91 -16.61
C ASN A 329 13.28 -31.51 -16.67
N LEU A 330 12.53 -31.62 -15.57
CA LEU A 330 11.09 -31.29 -15.53
C LEU A 330 10.79 -29.87 -16.04
N LYS A 331 11.63 -28.90 -15.67
CA LYS A 331 11.61 -27.51 -16.16
C LYS A 331 11.63 -27.35 -17.69
N GLU A 332 12.24 -28.30 -18.42
CA GLU A 332 12.24 -28.32 -19.90
C GLU A 332 10.89 -28.73 -20.51
N LYS A 333 9.92 -29.20 -19.70
CA LYS A 333 8.58 -29.63 -20.15
C LYS A 333 7.50 -28.58 -19.92
N THR A 334 7.90 -27.38 -19.49
CA THR A 334 7.06 -26.19 -19.40
C THR A 334 6.39 -25.89 -20.74
N SER A 335 5.09 -25.60 -20.72
CA SER A 335 4.32 -25.13 -21.88
C SER A 335 3.33 -24.04 -21.49
N VAL A 336 3.08 -23.09 -22.39
CA VAL A 336 2.12 -22.00 -22.18
C VAL A 336 0.73 -22.45 -22.63
N LEU A 337 -0.30 -22.00 -21.92
CA LEU A 337 -1.68 -22.11 -22.39
C LEU A 337 -2.00 -20.97 -23.37
N PRO A 338 -2.95 -21.14 -24.31
CA PRO A 338 -3.25 -20.15 -25.32
C PRO A 338 -4.31 -19.21 -24.75
N ILE A 339 -3.93 -18.50 -23.70
CA ILE A 339 -4.78 -17.62 -22.89
C ILE A 339 -4.08 -16.26 -22.80
N GLU A 340 -4.81 -15.20 -23.16
CA GLU A 340 -4.29 -13.82 -23.14
C GLU A 340 -3.78 -13.41 -21.76
N GLU A 341 -2.73 -12.59 -21.74
CA GLU A 341 -2.15 -12.09 -20.49
C GLU A 341 -3.12 -11.18 -19.73
N SER A 342 -3.03 -11.28 -18.40
CA SER A 342 -3.78 -10.45 -17.48
C SER A 342 -3.01 -10.32 -16.17
N ASN A 343 -3.65 -9.78 -15.16
CA ASN A 343 -3.17 -9.83 -13.78
C ASN A 343 -3.93 -10.95 -13.05
N TYR A 344 -3.70 -12.19 -13.49
CA TYR A 344 -4.19 -13.39 -12.82
C TYR A 344 -3.46 -13.55 -11.48
N VAL A 345 -4.20 -13.86 -10.41
CA VAL A 345 -3.64 -14.06 -9.06
C VAL A 345 -3.86 -15.45 -8.49
N LYS A 346 -4.83 -16.20 -9.04
CA LYS A 346 -5.17 -17.56 -8.61
C LYS A 346 -5.63 -18.39 -9.80
N LEU A 347 -5.16 -19.63 -9.85
CA LEU A 347 -5.48 -20.66 -10.83
C LEU A 347 -5.88 -21.94 -10.11
N VAL A 348 -6.95 -22.59 -10.55
CA VAL A 348 -7.34 -23.95 -10.13
C VAL A 348 -7.78 -24.76 -11.35
N ALA A 349 -7.30 -26.00 -11.49
CA ALA A 349 -7.68 -26.92 -12.56
C ALA A 349 -8.72 -27.95 -12.07
N ALA A 350 -9.89 -28.02 -12.71
CA ALA A 350 -10.98 -28.92 -12.34
C ALA A 350 -11.96 -29.18 -13.49
N ASP A 351 -12.56 -30.38 -13.56
CA ASP A 351 -13.57 -30.77 -14.57
C ASP A 351 -13.24 -30.39 -16.03
N GLY A 352 -11.97 -30.58 -16.43
CA GLY A 352 -11.48 -30.24 -17.77
C GLY A 352 -11.36 -28.74 -18.05
N LYS A 353 -11.47 -27.90 -17.01
CA LYS A 353 -11.39 -26.44 -17.07
C LYS A 353 -10.28 -25.90 -16.17
N ILE A 354 -9.89 -24.67 -16.45
CA ILE A 354 -8.96 -23.88 -15.66
C ILE A 354 -9.69 -22.63 -15.20
N PHE A 355 -9.90 -22.52 -13.90
CA PHE A 355 -10.52 -21.36 -13.25
C PHE A 355 -9.44 -20.35 -12.90
N LEU A 356 -9.67 -19.11 -13.33
CA LEU A 356 -8.72 -18.01 -13.26
C LEU A 356 -9.38 -16.82 -12.55
N LEU A 357 -8.80 -16.38 -11.43
CA LEU A 357 -9.15 -15.09 -10.84
C LEU A 357 -8.17 -14.04 -11.36
N SER A 358 -8.70 -13.09 -12.14
CA SER A 358 -7.98 -11.91 -12.61
C SER A 358 -8.52 -10.63 -11.97
N TYR A 359 -7.71 -9.59 -12.04
CA TYR A 359 -7.89 -8.38 -11.23
C TYR A 359 -7.47 -7.15 -12.06
N PRO A 360 -8.37 -6.20 -12.39
CA PRO A 360 -8.02 -5.07 -13.25
C PRO A 360 -6.90 -4.17 -12.69
N ILE A 361 -6.27 -3.36 -13.54
CA ILE A 361 -5.28 -2.37 -13.07
C ILE A 361 -6.04 -1.25 -12.34
N ARG A 362 -5.55 -0.85 -11.16
CA ARG A 362 -6.11 0.25 -10.36
C ARG A 362 -5.00 1.14 -9.79
N GLY A 363 -5.27 2.44 -9.61
CA GLY A 363 -4.32 3.38 -9.02
C GLY A 363 -4.06 3.11 -7.53
N ALA A 364 -2.83 3.37 -7.08
CA ALA A 364 -2.36 2.98 -5.73
C ALA A 364 -2.93 3.84 -4.58
N LEU A 365 -3.51 5.02 -4.85
CA LEU A 365 -4.09 5.90 -3.81
C LEU A 365 -5.17 5.19 -2.96
N SER A 366 -6.01 4.37 -3.59
CA SER A 366 -7.08 3.61 -2.89
C SER A 366 -6.59 2.33 -2.21
N THR A 367 -5.29 2.03 -2.31
CA THR A 367 -4.69 0.78 -1.84
C THR A 367 -3.55 0.98 -0.83
N TRP A 368 -3.20 2.23 -0.54
CA TRP A 368 -2.06 2.57 0.33
C TRP A 368 -2.32 2.20 1.79
N LEU A 369 -1.39 1.44 2.39
CA LEU A 369 -1.33 0.96 3.79
C LEU A 369 -2.57 0.21 4.32
N PHE A 370 -3.73 0.87 4.33
CA PHE A 370 -5.01 0.39 4.87
C PHE A 370 -6.04 0.12 3.77
N GLY A 371 -5.58 -0.08 2.53
CA GLY A 371 -6.42 -0.46 1.39
C GLY A 371 -7.31 -1.65 1.70
N GLY A 372 -8.61 -1.51 1.44
CA GLY A 372 -9.59 -2.57 1.68
C GLY A 372 -9.32 -3.84 0.87
N ILE A 373 -9.83 -4.98 1.37
CA ILE A 373 -9.77 -6.26 0.66
C ILE A 373 -10.31 -6.07 -0.76
N ARG A 374 -9.57 -6.59 -1.72
CA ARG A 374 -9.88 -6.42 -3.13
C ARG A 374 -11.15 -7.19 -3.51
N SER A 375 -12.10 -6.54 -4.18
CA SER A 375 -13.45 -7.10 -4.45
C SER A 375 -13.98 -6.76 -5.84
N ASP A 376 -13.12 -6.35 -6.75
CA ASP A 376 -13.38 -6.01 -8.15
C ASP A 376 -12.84 -7.10 -9.12
N GLY A 377 -12.62 -8.31 -8.60
CA GLY A 377 -12.06 -9.43 -9.35
C GLY A 377 -13.03 -10.05 -10.35
N ILE A 378 -12.45 -10.69 -11.35
CA ILE A 378 -13.15 -11.37 -12.43
C ILE A 378 -12.76 -12.84 -12.35
N LEU A 379 -13.76 -13.71 -12.16
CA LEU A 379 -13.58 -15.16 -12.25
C LEU A 379 -13.92 -15.60 -13.68
N GLU A 380 -12.93 -16.17 -14.34
CA GLU A 380 -13.00 -16.70 -15.70
C GLU A 380 -12.80 -18.22 -15.67
N ALA A 381 -13.41 -18.94 -16.60
CA ALA A 381 -13.17 -20.37 -16.81
C ALA A 381 -12.70 -20.59 -18.24
N TYR A 382 -11.56 -21.24 -18.41
CA TYR A 382 -11.06 -21.72 -19.70
C TYR A 382 -11.35 -23.22 -19.84
N ASP A 383 -12.12 -23.62 -20.84
CA ASP A 383 -12.35 -25.03 -21.15
C ASP A 383 -11.23 -25.57 -22.03
N ILE A 384 -10.51 -26.58 -21.56
CA ILE A 384 -9.32 -27.11 -22.23
C ILE A 384 -9.69 -27.80 -23.55
N ASN A 385 -10.87 -28.43 -23.61
CA ASN A 385 -11.31 -29.18 -24.78
C ASN A 385 -11.88 -28.25 -25.87
N LEU A 386 -12.72 -27.29 -25.47
CA LEU A 386 -13.32 -26.32 -26.38
C LEU A 386 -12.36 -25.18 -26.75
N ARG A 387 -11.31 -24.96 -25.94
CA ARG A 387 -10.34 -23.86 -26.03
C ARG A 387 -10.96 -22.47 -25.94
N THR A 388 -12.10 -22.35 -25.26
CA THR A 388 -12.84 -21.11 -25.04
C THR A 388 -12.65 -20.61 -23.61
N LYS A 389 -12.52 -19.29 -23.44
CA LYS A 389 -12.51 -18.63 -22.11
C LYS A 389 -13.80 -17.83 -21.91
N ASP A 390 -14.52 -18.12 -20.84
CA ASP A 390 -15.76 -17.44 -20.47
C ASP A 390 -15.62 -16.71 -19.13
N GLN A 391 -16.07 -15.45 -19.06
CA GLN A 391 -16.27 -14.76 -17.79
C GLN A 391 -17.47 -15.37 -17.05
N TRP A 392 -17.28 -15.83 -15.82
CA TRP A 392 -18.30 -16.47 -14.99
C TRP A 392 -18.89 -15.54 -13.93
N LEU A 393 -18.04 -14.83 -13.19
CA LEU A 393 -18.46 -13.88 -12.15
C LEU A 393 -17.58 -12.62 -12.16
N THR A 394 -18.16 -11.51 -11.70
CA THR A 394 -17.48 -10.26 -11.40
C THR A 394 -17.64 -9.91 -9.92
N ASN A 395 -16.92 -8.88 -9.47
CA ASN A 395 -16.87 -8.46 -8.07
C ASN A 395 -16.40 -9.58 -7.11
N VAL A 396 -15.51 -10.45 -7.60
CA VAL A 396 -14.95 -11.57 -6.85
C VAL A 396 -13.80 -11.07 -5.97
N THR A 397 -13.72 -11.61 -4.76
CA THR A 397 -12.67 -11.35 -3.78
C THR A 397 -11.66 -12.50 -3.69
N ASP A 398 -12.17 -13.74 -3.64
CA ASP A 398 -11.38 -14.97 -3.72
C ASP A 398 -12.35 -16.13 -4.05
N PHE A 399 -11.81 -17.29 -4.42
CA PHE A 399 -12.57 -18.53 -4.52
C PHE A 399 -11.74 -19.71 -4.04
N GLU A 400 -12.38 -20.73 -3.46
CA GLU A 400 -11.75 -22.01 -3.12
C GLU A 400 -12.51 -23.14 -3.82
N ILE A 401 -11.85 -24.29 -4.02
CA ILE A 401 -12.48 -25.49 -4.60
C ILE A 401 -12.73 -26.56 -3.52
N ASP A 402 -13.78 -27.35 -3.68
CA ASP A 402 -13.99 -28.55 -2.87
C ASP A 402 -13.04 -29.70 -3.28
N THR A 403 -12.76 -30.62 -2.36
CA THR A 403 -11.84 -31.75 -2.65
C THR A 403 -12.38 -32.75 -3.67
N GLU A 404 -13.65 -32.65 -4.05
CA GLU A 404 -14.25 -33.43 -5.13
C GLU A 404 -14.04 -32.79 -6.52
N ASN A 405 -13.53 -31.55 -6.57
CA ASN A 405 -13.37 -30.73 -7.78
C ASN A 405 -14.68 -30.43 -8.53
N LYS A 406 -15.81 -30.44 -7.83
CA LYS A 406 -17.18 -30.25 -8.38
C LYS A 406 -17.77 -28.87 -8.09
N ASN A 407 -17.27 -28.19 -7.06
CA ASN A 407 -17.81 -26.92 -6.60
C ASN A 407 -16.71 -25.92 -6.26
N LEU A 408 -16.88 -24.70 -6.76
CA LEU A 408 -16.17 -23.52 -6.29
C LEU A 408 -17.02 -22.83 -5.21
N LEU A 409 -16.39 -22.49 -4.09
CA LEU A 409 -16.94 -21.56 -3.10
C LEU A 409 -16.32 -20.19 -3.35
N VAL A 410 -17.13 -19.26 -3.85
CA VAL A 410 -16.70 -17.93 -4.32
C VAL A 410 -17.14 -16.86 -3.33
N ARG A 411 -16.22 -15.98 -2.93
CA ARG A 411 -16.52 -14.76 -2.17
C ARG A 411 -16.74 -13.59 -3.12
N GLN A 412 -17.88 -12.92 -3.01
CA GLN A 412 -18.18 -11.65 -3.69
C GLN A 412 -18.45 -10.58 -2.62
N ASN A 413 -17.43 -9.85 -2.17
CA ASN A 413 -17.52 -8.87 -1.07
C ASN A 413 -18.10 -9.48 0.25
N LYS A 414 -19.35 -9.13 0.60
CA LYS A 414 -20.14 -9.66 1.75
C LYS A 414 -21.13 -10.77 1.33
N VAL A 415 -20.76 -11.59 0.34
CA VAL A 415 -21.54 -12.74 -0.14
C VAL A 415 -20.60 -13.95 -0.31
N LEU A 416 -21.05 -15.13 0.12
CA LEU A 416 -20.46 -16.42 -0.25
C LEU A 416 -21.43 -17.17 -1.16
N ARG A 417 -20.94 -17.73 -2.27
CA ARG A 417 -21.71 -18.44 -3.28
C ARG A 417 -21.05 -19.78 -3.65
N ILE A 418 -21.80 -20.87 -3.67
CA ILE A 418 -21.39 -22.14 -4.25
C ILE A 418 -21.72 -22.13 -5.75
N VAL A 419 -20.75 -22.51 -6.59
CA VAL A 419 -20.85 -22.54 -8.05
C VAL A 419 -20.34 -23.90 -8.54
N SER A 420 -21.09 -24.59 -9.41
CA SER A 420 -20.62 -25.84 -10.01
C SER A 420 -19.48 -25.59 -10.99
N THR A 421 -18.44 -26.41 -10.95
CA THR A 421 -17.33 -26.41 -11.93
C THR A 421 -17.75 -26.75 -13.36
N GLN A 422 -18.94 -27.33 -13.55
CA GLN A 422 -19.42 -27.72 -14.88
C GLN A 422 -20.25 -26.63 -15.56
N ASN A 423 -20.99 -25.84 -14.77
CA ASN A 423 -22.02 -24.93 -15.27
C ASN A 423 -21.84 -23.51 -14.71
N LYS A 424 -21.91 -22.52 -15.60
CA LYS A 424 -21.91 -21.09 -15.24
C LYS A 424 -23.09 -20.78 -14.30
N PRO A 425 -22.89 -19.98 -13.23
CA PRO A 425 -23.93 -19.74 -12.22
C PRO A 425 -25.12 -18.93 -12.76
N ASP A 426 -26.34 -19.26 -12.31
CA ASP A 426 -27.54 -18.47 -12.55
C ASP A 426 -27.55 -17.23 -11.64
N LEU A 427 -27.56 -16.04 -12.25
CA LEU A 427 -27.56 -14.75 -11.56
C LEU A 427 -28.95 -14.09 -11.52
N SER A 428 -30.00 -14.77 -11.99
CA SER A 428 -31.39 -14.30 -11.95
C SER A 428 -31.96 -14.19 -10.52
N SER A 429 -31.33 -14.84 -9.55
CA SER A 429 -31.73 -14.84 -8.13
C SER A 429 -30.60 -14.30 -7.26
N GLN A 430 -30.93 -13.34 -6.39
CA GLN A 430 -30.00 -12.80 -5.37
C GLN A 430 -30.36 -13.23 -3.94
N GLU A 431 -31.51 -13.89 -3.74
CA GLU A 431 -31.87 -14.51 -2.46
C GLU A 431 -30.96 -15.70 -2.11
N PRO A 432 -30.62 -15.93 -0.83
CA PRO A 432 -29.92 -17.13 -0.38
C PRO A 432 -30.66 -18.43 -0.73
N GLY A 433 -29.90 -19.47 -1.10
CA GLY A 433 -30.43 -20.80 -1.39
C GLY A 433 -29.84 -21.45 -2.66
N LYS A 434 -30.23 -22.70 -2.90
CA LYS A 434 -29.66 -23.56 -3.96
C LYS A 434 -29.74 -22.98 -5.38
N LYS A 435 -30.75 -22.15 -5.70
CA LYS A 435 -30.92 -21.56 -7.04
C LYS A 435 -29.84 -20.53 -7.36
N SER A 436 -29.57 -19.60 -6.44
CA SER A 436 -28.51 -18.60 -6.59
C SER A 436 -27.13 -19.15 -6.24
N GLY A 437 -27.09 -20.20 -5.41
CA GLY A 437 -25.89 -20.70 -4.77
C GLY A 437 -25.45 -19.88 -3.55
N ILE A 438 -26.15 -18.78 -3.21
CA ILE A 438 -25.79 -17.88 -2.11
C ILE A 438 -26.07 -18.55 -0.76
N ILE A 439 -25.12 -18.44 0.16
CA ILE A 439 -25.19 -18.99 1.52
C ILE A 439 -25.75 -17.93 2.48
N ASP A 440 -26.77 -18.28 3.27
CA ASP A 440 -27.23 -17.39 4.35
C ASP A 440 -26.27 -17.39 5.54
N MET A 441 -25.43 -16.35 5.60
CA MET A 441 -24.47 -16.13 6.68
C MET A 441 -25.09 -15.51 7.95
N ASN A 442 -26.36 -15.08 7.93
CA ASN A 442 -27.03 -14.56 9.14
C ASN A 442 -27.18 -15.63 10.23
N ARG A 443 -27.07 -16.91 9.87
CA ARG A 443 -27.07 -18.07 10.79
C ARG A 443 -25.82 -18.11 11.69
N VAL A 444 -24.72 -17.48 11.28
CA VAL A 444 -23.50 -17.39 12.10
C VAL A 444 -23.62 -16.20 13.05
N LYS A 445 -23.61 -16.46 14.36
CA LYS A 445 -23.70 -15.42 15.40
C LYS A 445 -22.38 -15.34 16.18
N ILE A 446 -21.66 -14.23 16.02
CA ILE A 446 -20.35 -14.01 16.64
C ILE A 446 -20.54 -13.40 18.03
N PHE A 447 -20.65 -14.26 19.05
CA PHE A 447 -20.66 -13.84 20.46
C PHE A 447 -19.25 -13.45 20.92
N VAL A 448 -19.10 -12.31 21.59
CA VAL A 448 -17.83 -11.74 22.08
C VAL A 448 -17.89 -11.59 23.60
N ASP A 449 -16.80 -11.95 24.30
CA ASP A 449 -16.57 -11.72 25.72
C ASP A 449 -15.33 -10.81 25.84
N PRO A 450 -15.49 -9.48 25.96
CA PRO A 450 -14.40 -8.52 25.80
C PRO A 450 -13.22 -8.79 26.74
N VAL A 451 -13.47 -9.15 28.02
CA VAL A 451 -12.41 -9.37 29.01
C VAL A 451 -11.50 -10.54 28.62
N LYS A 452 -12.09 -11.62 28.08
CA LYS A 452 -11.31 -12.77 27.58
C LYS A 452 -10.63 -12.46 26.25
N GLU A 453 -11.30 -11.73 25.37
CA GLU A 453 -10.77 -11.35 24.06
C GLU A 453 -9.56 -10.42 24.22
N TRP A 454 -9.64 -9.37 25.04
CA TRP A 454 -8.54 -8.46 25.35
C TRP A 454 -7.31 -9.17 25.94
N SER A 455 -7.53 -10.19 26.78
CA SER A 455 -6.45 -11.01 27.34
C SER A 455 -5.73 -11.86 26.28
N GLN A 456 -6.47 -12.36 25.28
CA GLN A 456 -5.89 -13.07 24.13
C GLN A 456 -5.17 -12.09 23.19
N MET A 457 -5.79 -10.96 22.86
CA MET A 457 -5.25 -9.91 22.00
C MET A 457 -3.93 -9.34 22.53
N PHE A 458 -3.84 -9.08 23.84
CA PHE A 458 -2.61 -8.60 24.48
C PHE A 458 -1.46 -9.62 24.35
N ARG A 459 -1.74 -10.89 24.63
CA ARG A 459 -0.79 -12.00 24.47
C ARG A 459 -0.37 -12.21 23.01
N GLU A 460 -1.30 -12.04 22.08
CA GLU A 460 -1.01 -12.15 20.66
C GLU A 460 -0.15 -10.98 20.16
N ALA A 461 -0.42 -9.74 20.56
CA ALA A 461 0.45 -8.60 20.26
C ALA A 461 1.88 -8.82 20.79
N TRP A 462 2.02 -9.35 22.00
CA TRP A 462 3.31 -9.75 22.58
C TRP A 462 4.03 -10.83 21.77
N ARG A 463 3.31 -11.91 21.39
CA ARG A 463 3.84 -13.03 20.60
C ARG A 463 4.24 -12.60 19.19
N LEU A 464 3.42 -11.79 18.53
CA LEU A 464 3.72 -11.23 17.21
C LEU A 464 5.02 -10.42 17.23
N MET A 465 5.21 -9.57 18.25
CA MET A 465 6.45 -8.80 18.44
C MET A 465 7.67 -9.73 18.61
N ARG A 466 7.58 -10.76 19.47
CA ARG A 466 8.66 -11.75 19.66
C ARG A 466 9.09 -12.42 18.34
N GLU A 467 8.11 -12.82 17.53
CA GLU A 467 8.32 -13.66 16.34
C GLU A 467 8.69 -12.87 15.08
N ASN A 468 8.68 -11.52 15.11
CA ASN A 468 8.94 -10.68 13.93
C ASN A 468 9.82 -9.45 14.20
N TYR A 469 10.24 -9.19 15.45
CA TYR A 469 11.18 -8.10 15.72
C TYR A 469 12.54 -8.39 15.08
N TRP A 470 13.17 -7.38 14.47
CA TRP A 470 14.36 -7.53 13.62
C TRP A 470 15.61 -8.11 14.33
N LYS A 471 15.59 -8.14 15.66
CA LYS A 471 16.63 -8.68 16.54
C LYS A 471 16.03 -9.78 17.41
N GLU A 472 16.53 -11.01 17.24
CA GLU A 472 16.11 -12.17 18.03
C GLU A 472 16.35 -11.98 19.55
N ASP A 473 17.36 -11.18 19.93
CA ASP A 473 17.69 -10.87 21.32
C ASP A 473 16.79 -9.78 21.96
N MET A 474 15.84 -9.22 21.21
CA MET A 474 14.92 -8.16 21.67
C MET A 474 15.65 -6.93 22.26
N ASN A 475 16.80 -6.53 21.70
CA ASN A 475 17.68 -5.49 22.27
C ASN A 475 18.21 -5.84 23.69
N GLY A 476 18.29 -7.12 24.04
CA GLY A 476 18.65 -7.59 25.38
C GLY A 476 17.53 -7.49 26.42
N ILE A 477 16.31 -7.11 26.01
CA ILE A 477 15.16 -6.99 26.91
C ILE A 477 14.55 -8.38 27.14
N ASN A 478 14.33 -8.75 28.41
CA ASN A 478 13.61 -9.96 28.77
C ASN A 478 12.12 -9.82 28.41
N TRP A 479 11.78 -10.17 27.17
CA TRP A 479 10.44 -9.98 26.61
C TRP A 479 9.37 -10.79 27.36
N SER A 480 9.71 -11.96 27.91
CA SER A 480 8.80 -12.73 28.77
C SER A 480 8.45 -11.99 30.06
N TYR A 481 9.43 -11.34 30.70
CA TYR A 481 9.17 -10.48 31.85
C TYR A 481 8.29 -9.27 31.48
N ILE A 482 8.46 -8.67 30.29
CA ILE A 482 7.59 -7.59 29.81
C ILE A 482 6.12 -8.05 29.72
N TYR A 483 5.85 -9.27 29.23
CA TYR A 483 4.49 -9.83 29.28
C TYR A 483 3.97 -9.96 30.71
N GLU A 484 4.75 -10.55 31.63
CA GLU A 484 4.34 -10.70 33.04
C GLU A 484 4.11 -9.35 33.75
N LYS A 485 4.90 -8.33 33.41
CA LYS A 485 4.82 -6.97 33.94
C LYS A 485 3.50 -6.30 33.54
N TYR A 486 3.18 -6.30 32.25
CA TYR A 486 2.02 -5.58 31.72
C TYR A 486 0.71 -6.38 31.79
N SER A 487 0.73 -7.72 31.67
CA SER A 487 -0.47 -8.56 31.82
C SER A 487 -1.12 -8.42 33.21
N LYS A 488 -0.34 -8.11 34.26
CA LYS A 488 -0.83 -7.77 35.60
C LYS A 488 -1.75 -6.53 35.62
N LEU A 489 -1.78 -5.70 34.58
CA LEU A 489 -2.67 -4.54 34.47
C LEU A 489 -3.99 -4.86 33.74
N LEU A 490 -4.15 -6.04 33.10
CA LEU A 490 -5.35 -6.39 32.33
C LEU A 490 -6.65 -6.31 33.15
N TYR A 491 -6.61 -6.56 34.46
CA TYR A 491 -7.80 -6.45 35.32
C TYR A 491 -8.30 -5.01 35.48
N LYS A 492 -7.41 -4.01 35.32
CA LYS A 492 -7.76 -2.58 35.38
C LYS A 492 -8.47 -2.08 34.11
N ILE A 493 -8.29 -2.76 32.98
CA ILE A 493 -8.84 -2.38 31.68
C ILE A 493 -10.37 -2.49 31.70
N ASN A 494 -11.06 -1.45 31.26
CA ASN A 494 -12.52 -1.34 31.16
C ASN A 494 -13.01 -0.99 29.75
N SER A 495 -12.14 -0.58 28.83
CA SER A 495 -12.50 -0.26 27.44
C SER A 495 -11.46 -0.78 26.42
N ARG A 496 -11.84 -0.78 25.13
CA ARG A 496 -10.90 -1.11 24.05
C ARG A 496 -9.78 -0.07 23.91
N SER A 497 -10.01 1.20 24.25
CA SER A 497 -8.94 2.22 24.23
C SER A 497 -7.93 2.03 25.35
N GLU A 498 -8.35 1.61 26.54
CA GLU A 498 -7.42 1.28 27.63
C GLU A 498 -6.55 0.05 27.28
N LEU A 499 -7.08 -0.93 26.53
CA LEU A 499 -6.26 -2.02 25.97
C LEU A 499 -5.21 -1.49 24.98
N SER A 500 -5.57 -0.49 24.16
CA SER A 500 -4.65 0.13 23.20
C SER A 500 -3.46 0.77 23.92
N ASP A 501 -3.71 1.51 25.00
CA ASP A 501 -2.66 2.10 25.83
C ASP A 501 -1.75 1.02 26.43
N LEU A 502 -2.33 -0.09 26.92
CA LEU A 502 -1.55 -1.21 27.47
C LEU A 502 -0.66 -1.89 26.43
N ILE A 503 -1.18 -2.11 25.21
CA ILE A 503 -0.39 -2.67 24.09
C ILE A 503 0.72 -1.69 23.68
N LYS A 504 0.42 -0.38 23.60
CA LYS A 504 1.40 0.66 23.20
C LYS A 504 2.53 0.80 24.21
N GLU A 505 2.24 0.83 25.51
CA GLU A 505 3.28 0.87 26.55
C GLU A 505 4.16 -0.39 26.52
N MET A 506 3.57 -1.58 26.35
CA MET A 506 4.31 -2.83 26.22
C MET A 506 5.22 -2.83 24.97
N GLN A 507 4.70 -2.40 23.81
CA GLN A 507 5.49 -2.32 22.57
C GLN A 507 6.62 -1.27 22.66
N GLY A 508 6.40 -0.19 23.40
CA GLY A 508 7.35 0.92 23.56
C GLY A 508 8.62 0.56 24.33
N GLU A 509 8.62 -0.49 25.15
CA GLU A 509 9.79 -0.98 25.91
C GLU A 509 11.01 -1.25 25.01
N LEU A 510 10.80 -1.64 23.75
CA LEU A 510 11.89 -1.94 22.80
C LEU A 510 12.65 -0.71 22.29
N GLY A 511 12.18 0.51 22.59
CA GLY A 511 12.87 1.76 22.25
C GLY A 511 13.15 1.93 20.75
N THR A 512 12.26 1.44 19.89
CA THR A 512 12.47 1.32 18.44
C THR A 512 11.28 1.91 17.68
N SER A 513 11.56 2.57 16.54
CA SER A 513 10.56 3.14 15.65
C SER A 513 9.57 2.10 15.11
N HIS A 514 8.40 2.56 14.64
CA HIS A 514 7.39 1.75 13.96
C HIS A 514 6.70 0.62 14.77
N ALA A 515 6.74 0.66 16.10
CA ALA A 515 5.97 -0.25 16.97
C ALA A 515 4.52 0.26 17.22
N TYR A 516 3.70 0.28 16.18
CA TYR A 516 2.37 0.91 16.17
C TYR A 516 1.21 -0.03 16.56
N GLU A 517 0.07 0.57 16.90
CA GLU A 517 -1.25 -0.08 17.00
C GLU A 517 -2.29 0.81 16.30
N MET A 518 -3.07 0.23 15.39
CA MET A 518 -3.88 0.96 14.40
C MET A 518 -5.19 0.24 14.07
N GLY A 519 -6.30 0.99 14.07
CA GLY A 519 -7.63 0.43 13.86
C GLY A 519 -8.05 -0.55 14.97
N GLY A 520 -9.20 -1.20 14.80
CA GLY A 520 -9.78 -2.09 15.80
C GLY A 520 -11.25 -1.76 16.08
N ASP A 521 -11.85 -2.50 17.02
CA ASP A 521 -13.27 -2.40 17.36
C ASP A 521 -13.49 -1.40 18.51
N TYR A 522 -13.30 -0.11 18.19
CA TYR A 522 -13.51 0.98 19.15
C TYR A 522 -14.98 1.41 19.18
N ASP A 523 -15.54 1.50 20.39
CA ASP A 523 -16.86 2.09 20.67
C ASP A 523 -16.78 3.63 20.60
N VAL A 524 -16.67 4.14 19.38
CA VAL A 524 -16.68 5.58 19.06
C VAL A 524 -17.92 5.92 18.25
N GLU A 525 -18.59 7.02 18.62
CA GLU A 525 -19.62 7.60 17.76
C GLU A 525 -19.02 7.91 16.38
N LYS A 526 -19.77 7.63 15.31
CA LYS A 526 -19.30 7.91 13.95
C LYS A 526 -19.02 9.41 13.84
N PRO A 527 -17.77 9.84 13.55
CA PRO A 527 -17.45 11.25 13.48
C PRO A 527 -18.28 11.90 12.36
N TYR A 528 -18.95 12.99 12.68
CA TYR A 528 -19.62 13.78 11.65
C TYR A 528 -18.58 14.37 10.71
N THR A 529 -18.75 14.14 9.41
CA THR A 529 -17.88 14.75 8.40
C THR A 529 -18.26 16.23 8.25
N ILE A 530 -17.30 17.09 7.92
CA ILE A 530 -17.55 18.52 7.71
C ILE A 530 -17.28 18.84 6.24
N GLY A 531 -18.23 19.49 5.57
CA GLY A 531 -18.07 19.94 4.20
C GLY A 531 -17.14 21.14 4.11
N GLY A 532 -16.13 21.06 3.24
CA GLY A 532 -15.18 22.14 3.01
C GLY A 532 -15.66 23.19 2.01
N LEU A 533 -15.34 24.46 2.25
CA LEU A 533 -15.53 25.55 1.28
C LEU A 533 -14.19 26.04 0.67
N GLY A 534 -13.05 25.48 1.09
CA GLY A 534 -11.72 25.85 0.62
C GLY A 534 -11.36 27.30 0.96
N ALA A 535 -11.75 27.78 2.15
CA ALA A 535 -11.60 29.20 2.51
C ALA A 535 -11.44 29.44 4.01
N GLU A 536 -10.78 30.55 4.36
CA GLU A 536 -10.70 31.09 5.71
C GLU A 536 -11.77 32.17 5.92
N PHE A 537 -12.32 32.24 7.13
CA PHE A 537 -13.43 33.13 7.46
C PHE A 537 -13.18 33.89 8.77
N ARG A 538 -13.42 35.20 8.76
CA ARG A 538 -13.39 36.06 9.95
C ARG A 538 -14.75 36.69 10.19
N TYR A 539 -15.25 36.61 11.42
CA TYR A 539 -16.52 37.26 11.77
C TYR A 539 -16.31 38.79 11.86
N SER A 540 -17.02 39.55 11.03
CA SER A 540 -16.92 41.02 10.94
C SER A 540 -17.81 41.76 11.94
N GLY A 541 -18.70 41.05 12.64
CA GLY A 541 -19.77 41.62 13.47
C GLY A 541 -21.16 41.47 12.85
N GLU A 542 -21.26 41.35 11.52
CA GLU A 542 -22.53 41.10 10.81
C GLU A 542 -22.55 39.80 10.01
N CYS A 543 -21.41 39.41 9.46
CA CYS A 543 -21.25 38.31 8.51
C CYS A 543 -19.85 37.69 8.66
N TYR A 544 -19.56 36.63 7.91
CA TYR A 544 -18.24 36.03 7.85
C TYR A 544 -17.52 36.52 6.59
N GLU A 545 -16.61 37.48 6.77
CA GLU A 545 -15.70 37.95 5.74
C GLU A 545 -14.81 36.78 5.30
N ILE A 546 -14.73 36.55 3.99
CA ILE A 546 -13.86 35.54 3.39
C ILE A 546 -12.45 36.13 3.36
N THR A 547 -11.60 35.75 4.30
CA THR A 547 -10.25 36.32 4.43
C THR A 547 -9.23 35.67 3.51
N ARG A 548 -9.52 34.45 3.03
CA ARG A 548 -8.66 33.72 2.10
C ARG A 548 -9.46 32.67 1.32
N ILE A 549 -9.14 32.46 0.04
CA ILE A 549 -9.65 31.34 -0.76
C ILE A 549 -8.47 30.49 -1.23
N TYR A 550 -8.38 29.25 -0.77
CA TYR A 550 -7.29 28.33 -1.09
C TYR A 550 -7.33 27.87 -2.56
N GLU A 551 -6.17 27.84 -3.21
CA GLU A 551 -6.03 27.43 -4.61
C GLU A 551 -4.65 26.83 -4.91
N GLY A 552 -4.65 25.58 -5.39
CA GLY A 552 -3.49 24.91 -5.99
C GLY A 552 -3.40 25.21 -7.49
N ASP A 553 -3.41 24.18 -8.33
CA ASP A 553 -3.67 24.34 -9.77
C ASP A 553 -5.18 24.07 -10.05
N PRO A 554 -5.96 25.08 -10.48
CA PRO A 554 -7.41 24.95 -10.67
C PRO A 554 -7.84 23.98 -11.78
N SER A 555 -6.89 23.45 -12.56
CA SER A 555 -7.11 22.43 -13.60
C SER A 555 -7.10 21.01 -13.02
N TYR A 556 -6.52 20.81 -11.83
CA TYR A 556 -6.51 19.51 -11.15
C TYR A 556 -7.76 19.33 -10.27
N VAL A 557 -8.21 18.08 -10.21
CA VAL A 557 -9.32 17.66 -9.32
C VAL A 557 -8.91 17.86 -7.86
N GLU A 558 -9.82 18.40 -7.04
CA GLU A 558 -9.63 18.67 -5.60
C GLU A 558 -8.53 19.73 -5.27
N GLU A 559 -8.05 20.50 -6.25
CA GLU A 559 -7.04 21.56 -6.07
C GLU A 559 -7.60 22.99 -6.16
N LYS A 560 -8.92 23.13 -6.08
CA LYS A 560 -9.61 24.41 -6.16
C LYS A 560 -10.73 24.50 -5.14
N SER A 561 -10.87 25.66 -4.49
CA SER A 561 -12.04 25.96 -3.67
C SER A 561 -13.35 25.92 -4.50
N PRO A 562 -14.45 25.37 -3.96
CA PRO A 562 -15.79 25.50 -4.54
C PRO A 562 -16.27 26.96 -4.72
N LEU A 563 -15.67 27.92 -4.01
CA LEU A 563 -15.96 29.34 -4.18
C LEU A 563 -15.39 29.92 -5.49
N LYS A 564 -14.55 29.15 -6.20
CA LYS A 564 -14.03 29.45 -7.55
C LYS A 564 -14.60 28.50 -8.62
N ASP A 565 -15.76 27.90 -8.39
CA ASP A 565 -16.43 27.10 -9.42
C ASP A 565 -17.04 27.94 -10.55
N PRO A 566 -17.17 27.39 -11.78
CA PRO A 566 -17.74 28.14 -12.89
C PRO A 566 -19.15 28.65 -12.58
N GLY A 567 -19.35 29.97 -12.62
CA GLY A 567 -20.61 30.62 -12.24
C GLY A 567 -20.71 31.02 -10.76
N VAL A 568 -19.68 30.74 -9.95
CA VAL A 568 -19.55 31.19 -8.55
C VAL A 568 -18.66 32.43 -8.52
N ASP A 569 -19.28 33.61 -8.53
CA ASP A 569 -18.58 34.90 -8.42
C ASP A 569 -18.44 35.28 -6.94
N ILE A 570 -17.45 34.70 -6.26
CA ILE A 570 -17.09 34.98 -4.86
C ILE A 570 -15.61 35.32 -4.80
N GLU A 571 -15.28 36.43 -4.13
CA GLU A 571 -13.91 36.91 -3.94
C GLU A 571 -13.52 37.01 -2.46
N GLU A 572 -12.21 37.07 -2.19
CA GLU A 572 -11.70 37.49 -0.88
C GLU A 572 -12.19 38.91 -0.53
N GLY A 573 -12.63 39.09 0.71
CA GLY A 573 -13.29 40.31 1.19
C GLY A 573 -14.81 40.39 0.95
N ASP A 574 -15.40 39.44 0.20
CA ASP A 574 -16.86 39.27 0.22
C ASP A 574 -17.31 38.66 1.56
N CYS A 575 -18.58 38.85 1.92
CA CYS A 575 -19.11 38.48 3.24
C CYS A 575 -20.17 37.39 3.15
N LEU A 576 -19.88 36.19 3.65
CA LEU A 576 -20.84 35.09 3.76
C LEU A 576 -21.88 35.41 4.85
N VAL A 577 -23.16 35.45 4.45
CA VAL A 577 -24.30 35.87 5.28
C VAL A 577 -25.08 34.66 5.80
N SER A 578 -25.32 33.66 4.97
CA SER A 578 -26.06 32.44 5.34
C SER A 578 -25.56 31.21 4.59
N ILE A 579 -25.85 30.03 5.14
CA ILE A 579 -25.70 28.74 4.46
C ILE A 579 -27.05 28.02 4.58
N ASP A 580 -27.57 27.51 3.47
CA ASP A 580 -28.91 26.87 3.36
C ASP A 580 -30.04 27.72 3.98
N GLY A 581 -29.94 29.05 3.85
CA GLY A 581 -30.89 30.03 4.40
C GLY A 581 -30.75 30.30 5.91
N VAL A 582 -29.85 29.63 6.62
CA VAL A 582 -29.59 29.86 8.05
C VAL A 582 -28.53 30.95 8.21
N LYS A 583 -28.93 32.10 8.75
CA LYS A 583 -28.08 33.29 8.89
C LYS A 583 -26.97 33.07 9.92
N LEU A 584 -25.73 33.33 9.49
CA LEU A 584 -24.53 33.21 10.31
C LEU A 584 -24.42 34.37 11.32
N ASN A 585 -23.76 34.12 12.44
CA ASN A 585 -23.47 35.12 13.48
C ASN A 585 -22.33 34.62 14.40
N LYS A 586 -21.96 35.38 15.44
CA LYS A 586 -20.87 35.02 16.37
C LYS A 586 -20.94 33.59 16.96
N THR A 587 -22.14 33.03 17.16
CA THR A 587 -22.35 31.68 17.69
C THR A 587 -22.63 30.63 16.60
N ILE A 588 -23.27 31.02 15.49
CA ILE A 588 -23.50 30.16 14.32
C ILE A 588 -22.42 30.42 13.27
N LYS A 589 -21.34 29.65 13.33
CA LYS A 589 -20.20 29.71 12.39
C LYS A 589 -20.48 28.90 11.12
N PRO A 590 -19.77 29.15 10.00
CA PRO A 590 -19.88 28.31 8.79
C PRO A 590 -19.74 26.81 9.09
N GLN A 591 -18.77 26.43 9.92
CA GLN A 591 -18.48 25.03 10.26
C GLN A 591 -19.65 24.33 10.95
N ASN A 592 -20.52 25.06 11.69
CA ASN A 592 -21.69 24.48 12.34
C ASN A 592 -22.75 24.01 11.33
N LEU A 593 -22.90 24.72 10.21
CA LEU A 593 -23.90 24.41 9.17
C LEU A 593 -23.37 23.44 8.11
N LEU A 594 -22.05 23.21 8.08
CA LEU A 594 -21.36 22.29 7.18
C LEU A 594 -21.18 20.87 7.76
N ILE A 595 -21.68 20.62 8.97
CA ILE A 595 -21.72 19.27 9.59
C ILE A 595 -22.60 18.34 8.74
N ASN A 596 -22.08 17.16 8.43
CA ASN A 596 -22.64 16.17 7.49
C ASN A 596 -22.91 16.70 6.07
N LYS A 597 -22.23 17.77 5.64
CA LYS A 597 -22.31 18.31 4.27
C LYS A 597 -21.14 17.91 3.37
N SER A 598 -20.27 16.99 3.80
CA SER A 598 -19.07 16.53 3.07
C SER A 598 -19.37 15.97 1.68
N GLY A 599 -18.97 16.69 0.62
CA GLY A 599 -19.25 16.33 -0.77
C GLY A 599 -20.68 16.66 -1.25
N GLU A 600 -21.51 17.23 -0.38
CA GLU A 600 -22.90 17.61 -0.67
C GLU A 600 -23.01 19.01 -1.28
N GLN A 601 -24.17 19.31 -1.85
CA GLN A 601 -24.48 20.63 -2.39
C GLN A 601 -25.11 21.53 -1.32
N VAL A 602 -24.64 22.77 -1.22
CA VAL A 602 -25.16 23.80 -0.29
C VAL A 602 -25.45 25.10 -1.04
N ILE A 603 -26.33 25.92 -0.45
CA ILE A 603 -26.65 27.28 -0.92
C ILE A 603 -25.95 28.29 -0.01
N LEU A 604 -25.20 29.22 -0.61
CA LEU A 604 -24.50 30.30 0.09
C LEU A 604 -25.16 31.64 -0.29
N GLU A 605 -25.55 32.44 0.71
CA GLU A 605 -25.84 33.86 0.48
C GLU A 605 -24.62 34.70 0.81
N VAL A 606 -24.10 35.43 -0.17
CA VAL A 606 -22.87 36.22 -0.07
C VAL A 606 -23.17 37.68 -0.39
N ARG A 607 -22.81 38.57 0.52
CA ARG A 607 -22.82 40.02 0.31
C ARG A 607 -21.51 40.40 -0.37
N LYS A 608 -21.60 40.86 -1.62
CA LYS A 608 -20.47 41.39 -2.39
C LYS A 608 -20.02 42.73 -1.83
N LYS A 609 -18.79 43.14 -2.15
CA LYS A 609 -18.19 44.45 -1.77
C LYS A 609 -19.05 45.67 -2.15
N ASP A 610 -19.89 45.58 -3.17
CA ASP A 610 -20.82 46.65 -3.59
C ASP A 610 -22.16 46.67 -2.80
N GLY A 611 -22.30 45.79 -1.81
CA GLY A 611 -23.48 45.67 -0.96
C GLY A 611 -24.58 44.74 -1.50
N LYS A 612 -24.50 44.27 -2.75
CA LYS A 612 -25.48 43.31 -3.30
C LYS A 612 -25.35 41.97 -2.58
N ILE A 613 -26.48 41.33 -2.28
CA ILE A 613 -26.51 39.94 -1.83
C ILE A 613 -26.81 39.07 -3.03
N LEU A 614 -25.92 38.11 -3.30
CA LEU A 614 -26.04 37.10 -4.34
C LEU A 614 -26.13 35.72 -3.69
N THR A 615 -26.78 34.78 -4.39
CA THR A 615 -26.98 33.42 -3.94
C THR A 615 -26.27 32.46 -4.87
N PHE A 616 -25.39 31.63 -4.33
CA PHE A 616 -24.59 30.67 -5.08
C PHE A 616 -24.88 29.25 -4.60
N SER A 617 -24.80 28.28 -5.51
CA SER A 617 -24.86 26.87 -5.15
C SER A 617 -23.51 26.22 -5.43
N VAL A 618 -22.91 25.61 -4.40
CA VAL A 618 -21.60 24.99 -4.47
C VAL A 618 -21.66 23.56 -3.96
N ARG A 619 -20.81 22.68 -4.48
CA ARG A 619 -20.56 21.37 -3.88
C ARG A 619 -19.38 21.49 -2.92
N THR A 620 -19.56 21.12 -1.66
CA THR A 620 -18.47 21.20 -0.69
C THR A 620 -17.39 20.17 -1.02
N LEU A 621 -16.17 20.43 -0.53
CA LEU A 621 -15.10 19.43 -0.52
C LEU A 621 -15.40 18.37 0.54
N LYS A 622 -14.94 17.14 0.29
CA LYS A 622 -15.06 16.05 1.29
C LYS A 622 -14.09 16.20 2.45
N ASP A 623 -12.92 16.75 2.15
CA ASP A 623 -11.82 17.12 3.03
C ASP A 623 -11.10 18.32 2.40
N GLU A 624 -10.55 19.21 3.22
CA GLU A 624 -9.83 20.41 2.78
C GLU A 624 -8.30 20.25 2.87
N LYS A 625 -7.79 19.24 3.59
CA LYS A 625 -6.36 19.08 3.88
C LYS A 625 -5.52 19.08 2.61
N TYR A 626 -5.96 18.40 1.56
CA TYR A 626 -5.23 18.35 0.29
C TYR A 626 -5.23 19.69 -0.45
N LEU A 627 -6.35 20.42 -0.48
CA LEU A 627 -6.42 21.74 -1.09
C LEU A 627 -5.50 22.73 -0.37
N ILE A 628 -5.54 22.76 0.97
CA ILE A 628 -4.69 23.60 1.81
C ILE A 628 -3.19 23.29 1.57
N TYR A 629 -2.86 21.99 1.47
CA TYR A 629 -1.51 21.54 1.12
C TYR A 629 -1.08 22.06 -0.26
N ARG A 630 -1.92 21.95 -1.29
CA ARG A 630 -1.57 22.37 -2.66
C ARG A 630 -1.47 23.89 -2.80
N ASP A 631 -2.32 24.64 -2.10
CA ASP A 631 -2.19 26.10 -1.96
C ASP A 631 -0.84 26.50 -1.35
N TRP A 632 -0.41 25.83 -0.28
CA TRP A 632 0.89 26.06 0.34
C TRP A 632 2.06 25.72 -0.60
N VAL A 633 2.00 24.60 -1.33
CA VAL A 633 3.02 24.24 -2.32
C VAL A 633 3.11 25.27 -3.45
N GLU A 634 1.98 25.65 -4.06
CA GLU A 634 2.00 26.63 -5.16
C GLU A 634 2.37 28.04 -4.68
N LYS A 635 2.06 28.41 -3.43
CA LYS A 635 2.56 29.64 -2.80
C LYS A 635 4.10 29.63 -2.70
N ASN A 636 4.69 28.56 -2.18
CA ASN A 636 6.15 28.43 -2.09
C ASN A 636 6.81 28.39 -3.48
N ARG A 637 6.20 27.67 -4.43
CA ARG A 637 6.66 27.57 -5.81
C ARG A 637 6.70 28.94 -6.51
N ARG A 638 5.59 29.69 -6.45
CA ARG A 638 5.52 31.08 -6.97
C ARG A 638 6.59 31.96 -6.32
N TYR A 639 6.72 31.90 -5.00
CA TYR A 639 7.72 32.67 -4.26
C TYR A 639 9.16 32.38 -4.72
N VAL A 640 9.53 31.09 -4.88
CA VAL A 640 10.85 30.68 -5.41
C VAL A 640 11.06 31.18 -6.84
N HIS A 641 10.05 31.07 -7.70
CA HIS A 641 10.13 31.56 -9.08
C HIS A 641 10.32 33.08 -9.12
N GLU A 642 9.55 33.84 -8.35
CA GLU A 642 9.63 35.31 -8.26
C GLU A 642 11.01 35.77 -7.77
N ILE A 643 11.44 35.32 -6.59
CA ILE A 643 12.67 35.78 -5.94
C ILE A 643 13.95 35.33 -6.67
N THR A 644 13.88 34.25 -7.46
CA THR A 644 15.00 33.79 -8.29
C THR A 644 14.98 34.34 -9.71
N ASN A 645 13.97 35.15 -10.06
CA ASN A 645 13.71 35.66 -11.43
C ASN A 645 13.58 34.52 -12.46
N GLY A 646 12.84 33.46 -12.12
CA GLY A 646 12.56 32.32 -12.97
C GLY A 646 13.79 31.48 -13.32
N LYS A 647 14.75 31.33 -12.40
CA LYS A 647 16.01 30.59 -12.61
C LYS A 647 16.10 29.27 -11.85
N VAL A 648 15.20 29.05 -10.90
CA VAL A 648 15.19 27.91 -9.98
C VAL A 648 13.76 27.41 -9.88
N GLY A 649 13.60 26.09 -9.95
CA GLY A 649 12.33 25.42 -9.70
C GLY A 649 12.16 24.95 -8.26
N TYR A 650 10.95 24.56 -7.90
CA TYR A 650 10.59 24.07 -6.57
C TYR A 650 9.66 22.85 -6.66
N VAL A 651 9.98 21.80 -5.91
CA VAL A 651 9.20 20.56 -5.81
C VAL A 651 9.03 20.22 -4.34
N HIS A 652 7.80 19.98 -3.90
CA HIS A 652 7.53 19.43 -2.58
C HIS A 652 7.10 17.95 -2.65
N ILE A 653 7.56 17.12 -1.72
CA ILE A 653 7.23 15.69 -1.65
C ILE A 653 6.67 15.38 -0.23
N PRO A 654 5.34 15.21 -0.05
CA PRO A 654 4.68 15.18 1.26
C PRO A 654 4.69 13.81 1.98
N ASP A 655 4.98 12.73 1.26
CA ASP A 655 5.25 11.40 1.81
C ASP A 655 6.14 10.64 0.81
N MET A 656 6.47 9.38 1.08
CA MET A 656 7.06 8.48 0.08
C MET A 656 6.08 7.34 -0.27
N GLY A 657 4.79 7.62 -0.19
CA GLY A 657 3.72 6.78 -0.72
C GLY A 657 3.27 7.24 -2.11
N PRO A 658 2.08 6.76 -2.55
CA PRO A 658 1.49 7.15 -3.82
C PRO A 658 1.22 8.66 -3.95
N ARG A 659 1.00 9.39 -2.85
CA ARG A 659 0.77 10.84 -2.91
C ARG A 659 2.08 11.59 -3.15
N GLY A 660 3.15 11.23 -2.46
CA GLY A 660 4.52 11.69 -2.74
C GLY A 660 4.95 11.47 -4.18
N PHE A 661 4.70 10.26 -4.70
CA PHE A 661 4.94 9.92 -6.10
C PHE A 661 4.18 10.84 -7.07
N ILE A 662 2.88 11.08 -6.82
CA ILE A 662 2.06 11.99 -7.64
C ILE A 662 2.58 13.43 -7.59
N GLU A 663 2.89 13.97 -6.41
CA GLU A 663 3.37 15.36 -6.29
C GLU A 663 4.75 15.55 -6.92
N PHE A 664 5.64 14.55 -6.80
CA PHE A 664 6.92 14.55 -7.50
C PHE A 664 6.73 14.58 -9.02
N PHE A 665 5.98 13.63 -9.60
CA PHE A 665 5.81 13.56 -11.07
C PHE A 665 4.92 14.67 -11.65
N LYS A 666 4.10 15.33 -10.83
CA LYS A 666 3.39 16.57 -11.20
C LYS A 666 4.35 17.75 -11.38
N LEU A 667 5.30 17.93 -10.45
CA LEU A 667 6.15 19.12 -10.40
C LEU A 667 7.52 18.91 -11.06
N TYR A 668 8.28 17.90 -10.62
CA TYR A 668 9.68 17.71 -10.98
C TYR A 668 9.96 17.70 -12.49
N PRO A 669 9.18 17.00 -13.35
CA PRO A 669 9.46 16.96 -14.79
C PRO A 669 9.40 18.34 -15.44
N PHE A 670 8.45 19.19 -15.03
CA PHE A 670 8.31 20.55 -15.52
C PHE A 670 9.41 21.47 -14.96
N GLU A 671 9.67 21.40 -13.67
CA GLU A 671 10.64 22.27 -12.99
C GLU A 671 12.08 22.00 -13.48
N VAL A 672 12.48 20.73 -13.63
CA VAL A 672 13.84 20.36 -14.06
C VAL A 672 14.10 20.66 -15.55
N LEU A 673 13.07 20.57 -16.40
CA LEU A 673 13.15 20.92 -17.82
C LEU A 673 13.27 22.44 -18.04
N ASN A 674 12.52 23.25 -17.29
CA ASN A 674 12.49 24.70 -17.48
C ASN A 674 13.65 25.42 -16.77
N TYR A 675 14.02 25.00 -15.56
CA TYR A 675 14.99 25.72 -14.72
C TYR A 675 16.35 25.01 -14.60
N GLY A 676 16.35 23.67 -14.58
CA GLY A 676 17.55 22.85 -14.39
C GLY A 676 18.16 22.88 -12.98
N LYS A 677 18.03 23.99 -12.24
CA LYS A 677 18.27 24.06 -10.79
C LYS A 677 16.93 23.89 -10.08
N VAL A 678 16.85 22.99 -9.11
CA VAL A 678 15.59 22.70 -8.39
C VAL A 678 15.85 22.60 -6.89
N ILE A 679 15.01 23.26 -6.09
CA ILE A 679 14.89 23.02 -4.65
C ILE A 679 13.89 21.87 -4.47
N ILE A 680 14.33 20.81 -3.81
CA ILE A 680 13.49 19.71 -3.36
C ILE A 680 13.17 19.97 -1.88
N ASP A 681 11.91 19.96 -1.51
CA ASP A 681 11.43 20.18 -0.15
C ASP A 681 10.68 18.92 0.31
N ILE A 682 11.19 18.27 1.37
CA ILE A 682 10.57 17.08 1.97
C ILE A 682 10.23 17.30 3.44
N ARG A 683 10.08 18.56 3.86
CA ARG A 683 9.58 18.87 5.20
C ARG A 683 8.23 18.22 5.41
N TYR A 684 8.00 17.69 6.61
CA TYR A 684 6.77 16.96 6.97
C TYR A 684 6.53 15.67 6.15
N ASN A 685 7.57 15.10 5.51
CA ASN A 685 7.42 13.88 4.71
C ASN A 685 7.13 12.64 5.59
N GLY A 686 5.92 12.10 5.46
CA GLY A 686 5.42 10.97 6.27
C GLY A 686 5.99 9.59 5.95
N GLY A 687 7.02 9.47 5.11
CA GLY A 687 7.63 8.18 4.75
C GLY A 687 6.79 7.29 3.83
N GLY A 688 7.23 6.05 3.62
CA GLY A 688 6.63 5.13 2.64
C GLY A 688 7.63 4.12 2.08
N MET A 689 7.80 4.09 0.74
CA MET A 689 8.69 3.14 0.04
C MET A 689 9.25 3.62 -1.31
N VAL A 690 8.87 4.81 -1.82
CA VAL A 690 9.24 5.25 -3.18
C VAL A 690 10.54 6.06 -3.24
N SER A 691 11.23 6.33 -2.13
CA SER A 691 12.44 7.19 -2.09
C SER A 691 13.46 6.80 -3.16
N GLN A 692 13.77 5.50 -3.28
CA GLN A 692 14.68 4.94 -4.28
C GLN A 692 14.27 5.30 -5.72
N LEU A 693 12.98 5.26 -6.04
CA LEU A 693 12.47 5.58 -7.37
C LEU A 693 12.61 7.07 -7.70
N LEU A 694 12.52 7.95 -6.69
CA LEU A 694 12.67 9.39 -6.85
C LEU A 694 14.16 9.78 -6.95
N ILE A 695 15.02 9.19 -6.12
CA ILE A 695 16.48 9.31 -6.19
C ILE A 695 17.01 8.86 -7.56
N GLU A 696 16.48 7.76 -8.11
CA GLU A 696 16.82 7.26 -9.45
C GLU A 696 16.56 8.29 -10.56
N LYS A 697 15.57 9.19 -10.43
CA LYS A 697 15.30 10.25 -11.44
C LYS A 697 16.14 11.51 -11.24
N MET A 698 16.81 11.66 -10.10
CA MET A 698 17.69 12.80 -9.78
C MET A 698 19.20 12.47 -9.96
N LEU A 699 19.58 11.20 -9.84
CA LEU A 699 20.94 10.69 -10.07
C LEU A 699 21.54 11.00 -11.47
N PRO A 700 20.79 10.95 -12.59
CA PRO A 700 21.38 11.09 -13.92
C PRO A 700 21.95 12.48 -14.16
N LYS A 701 23.28 12.58 -14.31
CA LYS A 701 23.95 13.82 -14.69
C LYS A 701 23.55 14.23 -16.10
N ARG A 702 23.27 15.52 -16.31
CA ARG A 702 23.01 16.10 -17.63
C ARG A 702 24.29 16.05 -18.46
N ILE A 703 24.35 15.18 -19.48
CA ILE A 703 25.54 14.96 -20.31
C ILE A 703 25.42 15.53 -21.74
N GLY A 704 24.20 15.79 -22.21
CA GLY A 704 23.96 16.26 -23.56
C GLY A 704 22.64 17.00 -23.73
N LYS A 705 22.26 17.25 -24.98
CA LYS A 705 20.97 17.80 -25.37
C LYS A 705 20.62 17.42 -26.81
N ASP A 706 19.36 17.09 -27.06
CA ASP A 706 18.82 17.03 -28.42
C ASP A 706 18.50 18.44 -28.90
N VAL A 707 18.98 18.78 -30.09
CA VAL A 707 18.78 20.09 -30.72
C VAL A 707 17.93 19.88 -31.98
N PRO A 708 16.60 20.05 -31.90
CA PRO A 708 15.74 19.86 -33.07
C PRO A 708 15.92 20.99 -34.09
N ARG A 709 15.62 20.72 -35.37
CA ARG A 709 15.68 21.74 -36.44
C ARG A 709 14.76 22.94 -36.20
N ARG A 710 13.72 22.77 -35.39
CA ARG A 710 12.79 23.82 -34.91
C ARG A 710 12.37 23.48 -33.48
N GLY A 711 12.25 24.48 -32.62
CA GLY A 711 11.91 24.31 -31.20
C GLY A 711 13.10 24.58 -30.27
N LYS A 712 12.89 24.35 -28.96
CA LYS A 712 13.95 24.42 -27.96
C LYS A 712 14.79 23.14 -27.98
N ALA A 713 16.04 23.23 -27.53
CA ALA A 713 16.83 22.04 -27.22
C ALA A 713 16.38 21.43 -25.89
N TYR A 714 16.38 20.11 -25.78
CA TYR A 714 15.98 19.37 -24.58
C TYR A 714 17.18 18.59 -24.02
N PRO A 715 17.37 18.50 -22.69
CA PRO A 715 18.53 17.84 -22.10
C PRO A 715 18.52 16.33 -22.35
N TYR A 716 19.70 15.71 -22.30
CA TYR A 716 19.84 14.26 -22.25
C TYR A 716 20.67 13.85 -21.01
N PRO A 717 20.14 12.96 -20.14
CA PRO A 717 18.77 12.43 -20.13
C PRO A 717 17.69 13.50 -19.89
N SER A 718 16.45 13.25 -20.34
CA SER A 718 15.36 14.24 -20.46
C SER A 718 15.00 15.01 -19.20
N TYR A 719 15.24 14.45 -18.01
CA TYR A 719 14.89 15.06 -16.72
C TYR A 719 16.10 15.15 -15.76
N SER A 720 17.31 15.15 -16.33
CA SER A 720 18.55 15.29 -15.59
C SER A 720 18.71 16.70 -14.98
N PRO A 721 18.96 16.86 -13.68
CA PRO A 721 19.16 18.15 -13.05
C PRO A 721 20.57 18.72 -13.31
N GLU A 722 20.70 20.04 -13.15
CA GLU A 722 22.00 20.74 -13.17
C GLU A 722 22.54 20.97 -11.75
N LYS A 723 21.64 21.32 -10.80
CA LYS A 723 21.93 21.54 -9.38
C LYS A 723 20.69 21.24 -8.54
N LEU A 724 20.89 20.58 -7.40
CA LEU A 724 19.85 20.39 -6.38
C LEU A 724 20.27 21.01 -5.03
N VAL A 725 19.26 21.35 -4.25
CA VAL A 725 19.30 21.63 -2.80
C VAL A 725 18.09 20.94 -2.19
N LEU A 726 18.27 20.30 -1.04
CA LEU A 726 17.21 19.60 -0.30
C LEU A 726 16.87 20.39 0.97
N ILE A 727 15.58 20.47 1.29
CA ILE A 727 15.09 20.97 2.59
C ILE A 727 14.48 19.80 3.37
N ILE A 728 14.88 19.65 4.63
CA ILE A 728 14.40 18.63 5.59
C ILE A 728 13.92 19.29 6.88
N ASN A 729 13.15 18.57 7.69
CA ASN A 729 12.90 18.92 9.09
C ASN A 729 12.61 17.68 9.95
N GLU A 730 12.40 17.88 11.25
CA GLU A 730 12.12 16.84 12.25
C GLU A 730 10.83 16.05 12.01
N TYR A 731 9.96 16.53 11.11
CA TYR A 731 8.73 15.84 10.69
C TYR A 731 8.90 15.00 9.41
N ALA A 732 10.06 15.06 8.76
CA ALA A 732 10.42 14.10 7.71
C ALA A 732 10.96 12.82 8.36
N GLY A 733 10.44 11.65 7.99
CA GLY A 733 10.83 10.40 8.65
C GLY A 733 10.62 9.13 7.83
N SER A 734 11.12 7.99 8.34
CA SER A 734 11.01 6.68 7.68
C SER A 734 11.69 6.70 6.32
N ASP A 735 10.97 6.41 5.24
CA ASP A 735 11.54 6.53 3.90
C ASP A 735 11.96 7.98 3.53
N GLY A 736 11.50 8.99 4.29
CA GLY A 736 12.03 10.35 4.27
C GLY A 736 13.42 10.51 4.93
N ASP A 737 13.72 9.76 6.00
CA ASP A 737 15.08 9.63 6.55
C ASP A 737 15.99 8.97 5.50
N ILE A 738 15.52 7.86 4.90
CA ILE A 738 16.25 7.10 3.87
C ILE A 738 16.56 7.97 2.66
N PHE A 739 15.58 8.72 2.15
CA PHE A 739 15.78 9.68 1.07
C PHE A 739 16.82 10.74 1.43
N SER A 740 16.74 11.32 2.63
CA SER A 740 17.68 12.36 3.10
C SER A 740 19.11 11.83 3.13
N LYS A 741 19.30 10.62 3.69
CA LYS A 741 20.60 9.96 3.75
C LYS A 741 21.11 9.55 2.36
N ALA A 742 20.25 9.03 1.48
CA ALA A 742 20.61 8.69 0.11
C ALA A 742 21.03 9.93 -0.70
N PHE A 743 20.29 11.04 -0.58
CA PHE A 743 20.60 12.32 -1.22
C PHE A 743 21.98 12.85 -0.78
N LYS A 744 22.32 12.73 0.51
CA LYS A 744 23.64 13.07 1.07
C LYS A 744 24.73 12.14 0.53
N SER A 745 24.48 10.83 0.53
CA SER A 745 25.46 9.79 0.17
C SER A 745 25.82 9.80 -1.32
N TYR A 746 24.89 10.20 -2.19
CA TYR A 746 25.14 10.38 -3.62
C TYR A 746 25.64 11.79 -4.02
N ASP A 747 25.89 12.69 -3.06
CA ASP A 747 26.30 14.10 -3.30
C ASP A 747 25.39 14.83 -4.31
N LEU A 748 24.08 14.63 -4.21
CA LEU A 748 23.11 15.24 -5.13
C LEU A 748 22.99 16.77 -4.95
N GLY A 749 23.24 17.25 -3.73
CA GLY A 749 23.06 18.65 -3.37
C GLY A 749 23.45 18.94 -1.93
N LYS A 750 23.14 20.15 -1.46
CA LYS A 750 23.28 20.49 -0.04
C LYS A 750 21.93 20.34 0.66
N ILE A 751 21.95 19.85 1.89
CA ILE A 751 20.78 19.63 2.73
C ILE A 751 20.67 20.77 3.76
N ILE A 752 19.50 21.39 3.86
CA ILE A 752 19.20 22.55 4.72
C ILE A 752 18.02 22.20 5.64
N GLY A 753 18.02 22.67 6.87
CA GLY A 753 16.85 22.58 7.76
C GLY A 753 17.21 22.05 9.15
N THR A 754 16.41 21.12 9.68
CA THR A 754 16.61 20.49 10.99
C THR A 754 16.77 18.97 10.84
N ARG A 755 17.40 18.32 11.82
CA ARG A 755 17.61 16.86 11.85
C ARG A 755 16.26 16.13 11.72
N THR A 756 16.21 15.11 10.86
CA THR A 756 14.99 14.33 10.58
C THR A 756 14.56 13.43 11.76
N TRP A 757 13.38 12.80 11.66
CA TRP A 757 12.75 12.02 12.72
C TRP A 757 13.62 10.87 13.26
N GLY A 758 14.31 10.13 12.37
CA GLY A 758 15.20 9.05 12.78
C GLY A 758 14.51 7.75 13.14
N GLY A 759 13.57 7.30 12.32
CA GLY A 759 12.99 5.96 12.47
C GLY A 759 13.10 5.20 11.16
N VAL A 760 13.92 4.16 11.07
CA VAL A 760 14.20 3.41 9.81
C VAL A 760 14.13 1.89 9.96
N ILE A 761 13.53 1.36 11.02
CA ILE A 761 13.19 -0.07 11.10
C ILE A 761 11.81 -0.30 10.46
N GLY A 762 11.79 -0.78 9.22
CA GLY A 762 10.58 -1.02 8.43
C GLY A 762 9.68 -2.13 9.00
N ILE A 763 8.43 -2.14 8.54
CA ILE A 763 7.35 -2.99 9.06
C ILE A 763 6.65 -3.81 7.98
N ASN A 764 6.04 -4.94 8.37
CA ASN A 764 5.12 -5.71 7.54
C ASN A 764 3.71 -5.76 8.18
N PRO A 765 2.80 -4.81 7.89
CA PRO A 765 1.48 -4.69 8.53
C PRO A 765 0.46 -5.75 8.03
N ARG A 766 0.86 -7.03 8.02
CA ARG A 766 0.05 -8.17 7.54
C ARG A 766 -0.76 -8.87 8.62
N TYR A 767 -0.32 -8.79 9.88
CA TYR A 767 -1.05 -9.39 11.00
C TYR A 767 -2.15 -8.47 11.53
N ARG A 768 -3.28 -9.09 11.90
CA ARG A 768 -4.40 -8.44 12.56
C ARG A 768 -4.81 -9.24 13.78
N LEU A 769 -5.08 -8.58 14.90
CA LEU A 769 -5.74 -9.18 16.06
C LEU A 769 -7.19 -9.54 15.72
N VAL A 770 -7.87 -10.29 16.60
CA VAL A 770 -9.22 -10.81 16.33
C VAL A 770 -10.28 -9.73 16.07
N ASP A 771 -10.12 -8.53 16.64
CA ASP A 771 -10.97 -7.35 16.42
C ASP A 771 -10.56 -6.52 15.19
N GLY A 772 -9.65 -7.03 14.34
CA GLY A 772 -9.20 -6.36 13.11
C GLY A 772 -8.06 -5.35 13.29
N THR A 773 -7.65 -5.05 14.52
CA THR A 773 -6.51 -4.17 14.86
C THR A 773 -5.24 -4.63 14.18
N ILE A 774 -4.52 -3.72 13.56
CA ILE A 774 -3.16 -3.94 13.04
C ILE A 774 -2.18 -3.52 14.14
N VAL A 775 -1.32 -4.45 14.56
CA VAL A 775 -0.11 -4.15 15.34
C VAL A 775 1.10 -4.34 14.43
N THR A 776 2.09 -3.45 14.51
CA THR A 776 3.27 -3.52 13.64
C THR A 776 4.53 -3.84 14.43
N GLN A 777 5.34 -4.73 13.85
CA GLN A 777 6.59 -5.20 14.42
C GLN A 777 7.74 -4.60 13.61
N PRO A 778 8.68 -3.87 14.24
CA PRO A 778 9.87 -3.36 13.56
C PRO A 778 10.74 -4.54 13.11
N GLN A 779 10.65 -4.88 11.82
CA GLN A 779 11.09 -6.16 11.26
C GLN A 779 12.25 -6.02 10.27
N PHE A 780 12.35 -4.89 9.56
CA PHE A 780 13.35 -4.67 8.52
C PHE A 780 14.25 -3.49 8.88
N ALA A 781 15.34 -3.75 9.61
CA ALA A 781 16.32 -2.73 9.90
C ALA A 781 17.00 -2.22 8.62
N PHE A 782 16.93 -0.92 8.35
CA PHE A 782 17.65 -0.32 7.23
C PHE A 782 19.10 -0.01 7.62
N PHE A 783 20.05 -0.42 6.77
CA PHE A 783 21.48 -0.22 6.98
C PHE A 783 22.07 0.64 5.85
N PHE A 784 22.94 1.58 6.21
CA PHE A 784 23.82 2.29 5.28
C PHE A 784 25.27 1.86 5.48
N GLU A 785 26.08 1.81 4.42
CA GLU A 785 27.47 1.32 4.49
C GLU A 785 28.37 2.14 5.44
N ASP A 786 28.11 3.44 5.59
CA ASP A 786 28.96 4.37 6.36
C ASP A 786 28.51 4.58 7.81
N VAL A 787 27.23 4.35 8.13
CA VAL A 787 26.66 4.56 9.48
C VAL A 787 25.98 3.32 10.08
N GLY A 788 25.90 2.21 9.34
CA GLY A 788 25.15 1.02 9.74
C GLY A 788 23.68 1.36 10.00
N ILE A 789 23.19 0.99 11.19
CA ILE A 789 21.85 1.34 11.68
C ILE A 789 21.73 2.77 12.25
N GLY A 790 22.80 3.57 12.25
CA GLY A 790 22.92 4.83 13.01
C GLY A 790 21.97 5.97 12.61
N VAL A 791 21.02 5.73 11.72
CA VAL A 791 19.88 6.63 11.44
C VAL A 791 18.70 6.32 12.38
N GLU A 792 18.54 5.08 12.84
CA GLU A 792 17.50 4.69 13.81
C GLU A 792 17.76 5.37 15.17
N ASN A 793 16.68 5.91 15.75
CA ASN A 793 16.67 6.72 16.97
C ASN A 793 17.59 7.96 16.91
N TYR A 794 17.93 8.44 15.70
CA TYR A 794 18.78 9.62 15.50
C TYR A 794 18.34 10.52 14.34
N GLY A 795 18.20 10.00 13.13
CA GLY A 795 17.86 10.78 11.93
C GLY A 795 19.07 11.15 11.08
N VAL A 796 18.90 12.19 10.25
CA VAL A 796 19.89 12.68 9.29
C VAL A 796 20.10 14.15 9.51
N ASP A 797 21.32 14.53 9.88
CA ASP A 797 21.66 15.94 10.02
C ASP A 797 21.73 16.65 8.66
N PRO A 798 21.25 17.90 8.56
CA PRO A 798 21.49 18.75 7.41
C PRO A 798 22.99 19.05 7.24
N ASP A 799 23.39 19.58 6.08
CA ASP A 799 24.70 20.20 5.92
C ASP A 799 24.76 21.60 6.55
N ILE A 800 23.60 22.27 6.63
CA ILE A 800 23.42 23.60 7.22
C ILE A 800 22.14 23.55 8.06
N GLU A 801 22.32 23.55 9.37
CA GLU A 801 21.22 23.62 10.34
C GLU A 801 20.57 25.01 10.31
N VAL A 802 19.24 25.03 10.18
CA VAL A 802 18.41 26.23 10.10
C VAL A 802 17.07 25.94 10.77
N GLU A 803 16.85 26.54 11.92
CA GLU A 803 15.59 26.53 12.66
C GLU A 803 14.54 27.49 12.06
N ILE A 804 13.26 27.18 12.24
CA ILE A 804 12.16 28.15 12.07
C ILE A 804 11.63 28.49 13.47
N SER A 805 12.04 29.62 14.02
CA SER A 805 11.65 30.00 15.40
C SER A 805 10.14 30.30 15.50
N PRO A 806 9.53 30.23 16.70
CA PRO A 806 8.16 30.70 16.92
C PRO A 806 7.96 32.17 16.49
N GLN A 807 8.99 32.99 16.59
CA GLN A 807 9.01 34.37 16.12
C GLN A 807 9.00 34.46 14.59
N ASP A 808 9.66 33.55 13.88
CA ASP A 808 9.64 33.49 12.42
C ASP A 808 8.27 33.06 11.90
N TYR A 809 7.65 32.04 12.51
CA TYR A 809 6.26 31.65 12.23
C TYR A 809 5.29 32.84 12.43
N ALA A 810 5.40 33.56 13.55
CA ALA A 810 4.56 34.73 13.82
C ALA A 810 4.71 35.87 12.79
N HIS A 811 5.88 35.97 12.15
CA HIS A 811 6.15 36.95 11.08
C HIS A 811 6.03 36.36 9.66
N ASN A 812 5.50 35.14 9.49
CA ASN A 812 5.39 34.42 8.22
C ASN A 812 6.73 34.28 7.46
N LYS A 813 7.83 34.06 8.18
CA LYS A 813 9.17 33.85 7.60
C LYS A 813 9.51 32.37 7.52
N ASP A 814 9.91 31.91 6.34
CA ASP A 814 10.44 30.56 6.12
C ASP A 814 11.97 30.64 5.96
N THR A 815 12.68 30.66 7.09
CA THR A 815 14.14 30.77 7.17
C THR A 815 14.85 29.64 6.41
N GLN A 816 14.29 28.43 6.46
CA GLN A 816 14.81 27.25 5.76
C GLN A 816 14.72 27.41 4.24
N LEU A 817 13.56 27.83 3.72
CA LEU A 817 13.38 28.09 2.29
C LEU A 817 14.25 29.26 1.81
N TYR A 818 14.37 30.33 2.61
CA TYR A 818 15.25 31.46 2.29
C TYR A 818 16.71 31.02 2.18
N LYS A 819 17.20 30.18 3.11
CA LYS A 819 18.57 29.65 3.04
C LYS A 819 18.77 28.69 1.86
N ALA A 820 17.77 27.87 1.53
CA ALA A 820 17.83 27.01 0.34
C ALA A 820 17.92 27.84 -0.97
N ILE A 821 17.16 28.93 -1.07
CA ILE A 821 17.22 29.90 -2.19
C ILE A 821 18.61 30.56 -2.27
N GLU A 822 19.17 31.00 -1.15
CA GLU A 822 20.51 31.58 -1.08
C GLU A 822 21.56 30.61 -1.64
N ILE A 823 21.64 29.40 -1.07
CA ILE A 823 22.63 28.37 -1.43
C ILE A 823 22.50 27.93 -2.90
N ILE A 824 21.28 27.77 -3.42
CA ILE A 824 21.12 27.37 -4.83
C ILE A 824 21.47 28.52 -5.79
N GLN A 825 21.21 29.79 -5.41
CA GLN A 825 21.64 30.96 -6.19
C GLN A 825 23.17 31.15 -6.19
N GLU A 826 23.86 30.83 -5.11
CA GLU A 826 25.35 30.80 -5.09
C GLU A 826 25.89 29.76 -6.08
N LYS A 827 25.32 28.55 -6.09
CA LYS A 827 25.65 27.48 -7.05
C LYS A 827 25.36 27.86 -8.52
N ILE A 828 24.54 28.88 -8.79
CA ILE A 828 24.36 29.43 -10.16
C ILE A 828 25.55 30.30 -10.58
N LYS A 829 26.19 31.02 -9.64
CA LYS A 829 27.33 31.91 -9.93
C LYS A 829 28.60 31.12 -10.27
N THR A 830 28.76 29.91 -9.72
CA THR A 830 29.80 28.96 -10.13
C THR A 830 29.51 28.35 -11.49
N ARG A 831 30.31 28.70 -12.50
CA ARG A 831 30.07 28.44 -13.94
C ARG A 831 29.93 26.94 -14.26
N SER A 832 28.85 26.57 -14.95
CA SER A 832 28.66 25.22 -15.53
C SER A 832 29.55 25.02 -16.77
N TYR A 833 30.04 23.79 -16.98
CA TYR A 833 31.10 23.47 -17.94
C TYR A 833 30.60 23.29 -19.40
N PHE A 834 29.30 23.40 -19.67
CA PHE A 834 28.76 23.26 -21.03
C PHE A 834 28.94 24.55 -21.84
N PRO A 835 29.66 24.52 -22.97
CA PRO A 835 29.74 25.68 -23.85
C PRO A 835 28.36 25.99 -24.45
N SER A 836 27.92 27.24 -24.28
CA SER A 836 26.76 27.75 -24.98
C SER A 836 27.09 27.84 -26.48
N LEU A 837 26.53 26.95 -27.28
CA LEU A 837 26.37 27.17 -28.71
C LEU A 837 25.46 28.39 -28.91
N SER A 838 26.08 29.55 -29.03
CA SER A 838 25.40 30.79 -29.41
C SER A 838 24.94 30.66 -30.85
N SER A 839 23.77 31.22 -31.16
CA SER A 839 23.14 31.16 -32.49
C SER A 839 23.91 31.88 -33.61
N ASN A 840 25.11 32.39 -33.34
CA ASN A 840 25.90 33.24 -34.24
C ASN A 840 27.18 32.56 -34.77
N SER A 841 27.45 31.28 -34.46
CA SER A 841 28.67 30.59 -34.90
C SER A 841 28.68 30.13 -36.38
N PHE A 842 27.68 30.53 -37.18
CA PHE A 842 27.67 30.37 -38.64
C PHE A 842 27.56 31.76 -39.31
N GLY A 843 28.64 32.54 -39.18
CA GLY A 843 28.72 33.92 -39.64
C GLY A 843 30.12 34.39 -39.99
N ALA A 844 30.96 33.52 -40.57
CA ALA A 844 32.28 33.89 -41.05
C ALA A 844 32.18 34.59 -42.42
N SER A 845 32.17 35.93 -42.41
CA SER A 845 32.26 36.75 -43.61
C SER A 845 33.66 36.66 -44.22
N PHE A 846 33.79 36.05 -45.40
CA PHE A 846 35.01 36.15 -46.19
C PHE A 846 35.12 37.53 -46.85
N SER A 847 36.07 38.33 -46.39
CA SER A 847 36.51 39.54 -47.09
C SER A 847 37.49 39.16 -48.20
N LEU A 848 37.25 39.61 -49.43
CA LEU A 848 38.27 39.55 -50.48
C LEU A 848 39.28 40.68 -50.28
N THR A 849 40.56 40.36 -50.14
CA THR A 849 41.69 41.15 -50.69
C THR A 849 43.03 40.41 -50.51
N ALA A 850 44.00 40.76 -51.39
CA ALA A 850 45.41 40.32 -51.42
C ALA A 850 45.73 38.93 -52.06
N PRO A 851 46.92 38.76 -52.70
CA PRO A 851 47.04 37.92 -53.89
C PRO A 851 47.89 36.65 -53.78
N LEU A 852 47.82 35.84 -54.85
CA LEU A 852 48.53 34.58 -55.12
C LEU A 852 50.07 34.67 -55.12
N PRO A 853 50.73 33.56 -54.76
CA PRO A 853 51.90 33.03 -55.47
C PRO A 853 51.56 31.72 -56.24
N VAL A 854 52.48 31.24 -57.08
CA VAL A 854 52.17 30.46 -58.29
C VAL A 854 53.08 29.22 -58.47
N PHE A 855 52.46 28.04 -58.74
CA PHE A 855 53.01 26.78 -59.32
C PHE A 855 54.14 25.99 -58.61
N PRO A 856 54.44 24.72 -58.99
CA PRO A 856 53.70 23.74 -59.84
C PRO A 856 53.54 22.30 -59.23
N LEU A 857 52.92 21.37 -59.99
CA LEU A 857 52.66 19.95 -59.66
C LEU A 857 53.80 18.95 -59.94
N SER A 858 53.88 17.87 -59.15
CA SER A 858 54.35 16.48 -59.46
C SER A 858 54.17 15.57 -58.21
N SER A 859 54.08 14.22 -58.24
CA SER A 859 53.81 13.23 -59.30
C SER A 859 53.46 11.81 -58.73
N TYR A 860 52.36 11.22 -59.21
CA TYR A 860 52.12 9.79 -59.58
C TYR A 860 52.56 8.54 -58.72
N VAL A 861 51.65 7.54 -58.69
CA VAL A 861 51.80 6.04 -58.58
C VAL A 861 51.59 5.32 -57.21
N ASN A 862 50.45 4.59 -57.12
CA ASN A 862 50.16 3.21 -56.60
C ASN A 862 50.52 2.75 -55.15
N ASP A 863 49.96 1.66 -54.57
CA ASP A 863 49.16 0.51 -55.10
C ASP A 863 48.19 -0.17 -54.07
N THR A 864 47.09 -0.79 -54.57
CA THR A 864 46.25 -1.97 -54.14
C THR A 864 46.07 -2.44 -52.64
N ILE A 865 45.02 -3.18 -52.18
CA ILE A 865 43.94 -4.05 -52.77
C ILE A 865 42.63 -4.13 -51.89
N PHE A 866 41.56 -4.68 -52.49
CA PHE A 866 40.11 -4.90 -52.13
C PHE A 866 39.76 -5.88 -50.94
N PRO A 867 38.47 -6.18 -50.56
CA PRO A 867 37.17 -5.93 -51.24
C PRO A 867 35.93 -5.42 -50.44
N THR A 868 34.90 -5.04 -51.21
CA THR A 868 33.49 -4.75 -50.85
C THR A 868 32.53 -5.74 -51.52
N PHE A 869 31.23 -5.79 -51.16
CA PHE A 869 30.10 -5.79 -52.12
C PHE A 869 28.71 -5.57 -51.48
N HIS A 870 27.81 -4.95 -52.26
CA HIS A 870 26.39 -4.68 -51.98
C HIS A 870 25.62 -4.90 -53.30
N THR A 871 24.37 -5.42 -53.27
CA THR A 871 23.57 -5.60 -54.50
C THR A 871 22.08 -5.33 -54.26
N PHE A 872 21.45 -4.60 -55.18
CA PHE A 872 20.01 -4.35 -55.30
C PHE A 872 19.36 -5.33 -56.30
N PHE A 873 18.02 -5.51 -56.23
CA PHE A 873 17.22 -5.91 -57.39
C PHE A 873 15.83 -5.26 -57.39
N THR A 874 15.34 -4.97 -58.60
CA THR A 874 14.03 -4.39 -58.95
C THR A 874 13.30 -5.31 -59.93
N PHE A 875 11.96 -5.35 -59.93
CA PHE A 875 11.16 -5.93 -61.03
C PHE A 875 9.74 -5.33 -61.13
N ASP A 876 9.14 -5.48 -62.32
CA ASP A 876 7.77 -5.14 -62.78
C ASP A 876 7.51 -6.06 -64.03
N ILE A 877 6.32 -6.40 -64.55
CA ILE A 877 5.30 -5.59 -65.26
C ILE A 877 3.98 -6.42 -65.46
N SER A 878 2.81 -5.78 -65.35
CA SER A 878 1.50 -6.07 -66.04
C SER A 878 0.48 -7.17 -65.61
N THR A 879 -0.80 -6.73 -65.48
CA THR A 879 -2.11 -7.27 -65.99
C THR A 879 -2.51 -8.76 -65.85
N SER A 880 -3.79 -9.17 -65.60
CA SER A 880 -5.09 -8.47 -65.48
C SER A 880 -6.24 -9.36 -64.91
N PHE A 881 -7.14 -8.76 -64.12
CA PHE A 881 -8.58 -9.07 -63.85
C PHE A 881 -9.10 -10.51 -63.59
N SER A 882 -9.65 -10.71 -62.38
CA SER A 882 -11.10 -10.95 -62.17
C SER A 882 -11.52 -10.73 -60.70
N SER A 883 -12.76 -10.30 -60.47
CA SER A 883 -13.30 -9.77 -59.20
C SER A 883 -14.48 -10.64 -58.69
N PRO A 884 -15.19 -10.30 -57.58
CA PRO A 884 -14.82 -9.53 -56.38
C PRO A 884 -15.26 -10.22 -55.05
N LEU A 885 -14.69 -9.84 -53.90
CA LEU A 885 -15.47 -9.82 -52.64
C LEU A 885 -14.90 -8.86 -51.58
N ILE A 886 -15.84 -8.15 -50.98
CA ILE A 886 -15.72 -6.95 -50.13
C ILE A 886 -14.89 -7.20 -48.86
N LEU A 887 -13.97 -6.26 -48.55
CA LEU A 887 -13.30 -6.14 -47.26
C LEU A 887 -13.22 -4.66 -46.88
N ASN A 888 -13.89 -4.28 -45.78
CA ASN A 888 -13.74 -2.97 -45.17
C ASN A 888 -12.51 -2.98 -44.26
N PHE A 889 -11.59 -2.03 -44.44
CA PHE A 889 -10.58 -1.71 -43.44
C PHE A 889 -10.50 -0.21 -43.18
N THR A 890 -10.33 0.11 -41.90
CA THR A 890 -10.31 1.43 -41.30
C THR A 890 -9.16 2.29 -41.82
N PHE A 891 -9.42 3.58 -42.09
CA PHE A 891 -8.38 4.55 -42.41
C PHE A 891 -8.02 5.42 -41.19
N VAL A 892 -6.72 5.65 -41.00
CA VAL A 892 -6.17 6.65 -40.08
C VAL A 892 -5.59 7.80 -40.91
N ALA A 893 -5.97 9.04 -40.62
CA ALA A 893 -5.19 10.22 -41.01
C ALA A 893 -5.51 11.43 -40.11
N ILE A 894 -4.46 12.16 -39.73
CA ILE A 894 -4.46 13.42 -38.99
C ILE A 894 -4.32 14.57 -39.99
N ILE A 895 -4.92 15.76 -39.78
CA ILE A 895 -4.27 17.10 -39.92
C ILE A 895 -5.21 18.32 -39.72
N LEU A 896 -4.79 19.19 -38.79
CA LEU A 896 -4.94 20.66 -38.62
C LEU A 896 -6.28 21.45 -38.73
N ASN A 897 -6.41 22.36 -37.75
CA ASN A 897 -7.35 23.49 -37.63
C ASN A 897 -7.08 24.65 -38.60
N LEU A 898 -8.12 25.44 -38.95
CA LEU A 898 -8.02 26.89 -39.16
C LEU A 898 -9.39 27.64 -39.18
N ARG A 899 -9.56 28.56 -38.20
CA ARG A 899 -10.36 29.84 -38.18
C ARG A 899 -11.87 29.90 -38.52
N MET A 900 -12.61 30.54 -37.59
CA MET A 900 -13.64 31.62 -37.73
C MET A 900 -14.73 31.50 -38.83
N SER A 901 -16.02 31.82 -38.61
CA SER A 901 -16.66 32.74 -37.65
C SER A 901 -18.18 32.52 -37.53
N LEU A 902 -18.78 32.99 -36.42
CA LEU A 902 -20.15 33.54 -36.26
C LEU A 902 -21.23 33.22 -37.31
N ILE A 903 -22.37 32.65 -36.85
CA ILE A 903 -23.71 33.30 -36.91
C ILE A 903 -24.72 32.49 -36.06
N ASN A 904 -25.56 33.21 -35.30
CA ASN A 904 -26.71 32.64 -34.59
C ASN A 904 -27.83 32.30 -35.58
N ILE A 905 -28.38 31.08 -35.53
CA ILE A 905 -29.82 30.85 -35.77
C ILE A 905 -30.34 29.86 -34.72
N THR A 906 -31.16 30.38 -33.81
CA THR A 906 -32.11 29.60 -33.01
C THR A 906 -33.24 29.09 -33.92
N ILE A 907 -33.69 27.85 -33.74
CA ILE A 907 -35.13 27.52 -33.67
C ILE A 907 -35.32 26.08 -33.16
N GLU A 908 -36.36 25.92 -32.36
CA GLU A 908 -36.79 24.68 -31.72
C GLU A 908 -37.18 23.60 -32.73
N PHE A 909 -37.01 22.33 -32.36
CA PHE A 909 -38.16 21.42 -32.38
C PHE A 909 -38.17 20.55 -31.13
N ARG A 910 -39.29 20.62 -30.41
CA ARG A 910 -39.62 19.86 -29.20
C ARG A 910 -40.50 18.66 -29.63
N VAL A 911 -40.61 17.63 -28.77
CA VAL A 911 -41.74 16.67 -28.71
C VAL A 911 -41.79 15.63 -29.87
N ILE A 912 -42.03 14.32 -29.68
CA ILE A 912 -42.10 13.43 -28.49
C ILE A 912 -41.87 11.95 -28.95
N LEU A 913 -41.64 11.07 -27.96
CA LEU A 913 -41.74 9.58 -27.91
C LEU A 913 -42.57 8.86 -29.03
N TYR A 914 -42.39 7.57 -29.35
CA TYR A 914 -42.10 6.39 -28.51
C TYR A 914 -41.65 5.15 -29.35
N ALA A 915 -41.07 4.15 -28.67
CA ALA A 915 -41.16 2.69 -28.89
C ALA A 915 -40.01 1.91 -29.56
N ASN A 916 -39.55 0.90 -28.81
CA ASN A 916 -38.74 -0.28 -29.18
C ASN A 916 -37.30 -0.01 -29.69
N ARG A 917 -36.25 -0.63 -29.14
CA ARG A 917 -36.18 -1.88 -28.35
C ARG A 917 -35.03 -1.83 -27.34
#